data_AF-A0AAD9W6S7-F1
#
_entry.id   AF-A0AAD9W6S7-F1
#
_cell.length_a   1.000
_cell.length_b   1.000
_cell.length_c   1.000
_cell.angle_alpha   90.00
_cell.angle_beta   90.00
_cell.angle_gamma   90.00
#
_symmetry.space_group_name_H-M   'P 1'
#
loop_
_entity.id
_entity.type
_entity.pdbx_description
1 polymer ?
#
loop_
_entity_poly.entity_id
_entity_poly.type
_entity_poly.pdbx_seq_one_letter_code
_entity_poly.pdbx_strand_id
1 'polypeptide(L)'
;MSPCVPLTRGLCILCIMCCCIISLALDQSYNYGFDVTRAYNTKRQLGENLIITTGMPVGSEPVPVRPNIRDLQKDPDKWALYILALDMMQWTDQSQPTSWFSITGIHGVPFEPWNGVYPTPGNEMAGYCHHTDILFPTWHRAYVALYEQELCQRMQFIATTYTGDAKNRLESAAANCRAPYFDWAALPPSLDSMLPASIGNSPKINVSGPHGTQMIANPLFSYGFNPPNREVFQNITPWADWATTRRAPTGLAPDALSNNSAINANLVRYTIQNQQRLYNLFTNYDNYTIFSNEGWAADTTSYDSLESLHDNVHALLGGYDGHMTIVPFSAFDPLFFLHHCNVDRIFALWQVFHPDAWVVPEVARFNSYTTSVGQTLDSSSALTPFYANSNGGFWTSDMLRDPTALGYTYSELANSGISLSNRTSILEGLAQVTSIVNDLYGGYSVNSISIQSKRSESHVRHSRHRHDRWHQGPMYGRRSTNSLPVTKVISEQGRYREWIANIRVVKQALDGPFQVRLAFNGPGEPLDVGSMGIFASPPAIASMKKIAPGAEFITSTVPLTAALVNEVADGTLASMDPGDVEPYLRESLATSIVKGDNTEVDPASVAGLSIEVVSWPVQAASSEAHLPTWGEADYKILIM
;
A
#
# COMPACT_ATOMS: atom_id res chain seq x y z
N MET A 1 66.22 18.27 -33.72
CA MET A 1 65.13 19.08 -33.14
C MET A 1 64.00 19.12 -34.14
N SER A 2 62.86 18.52 -33.80
CA SER A 2 61.51 18.89 -34.28
C SER A 2 60.47 18.12 -33.46
N PRO A 3 59.29 18.71 -33.16
CA PRO A 3 58.46 18.33 -32.02
C PRO A 3 57.25 17.47 -32.39
N CYS A 4 56.74 16.77 -31.37
CA CYS A 4 55.56 15.93 -31.38
C CYS A 4 54.30 16.77 -31.06
N VAL A 5 53.17 16.53 -31.73
CA VAL A 5 51.85 17.12 -31.43
C VAL A 5 50.82 15.99 -31.26
N PRO A 6 49.93 16.03 -30.25
CA PRO A 6 49.07 14.90 -29.89
C PRO A 6 47.70 14.93 -30.58
N LEU A 7 47.19 13.74 -30.93
CA LEU A 7 45.87 13.50 -31.50
C LEU A 7 44.90 12.98 -30.41
N THR A 8 44.44 13.85 -29.51
CA THR A 8 43.47 13.47 -28.47
C THR A 8 42.51 14.61 -28.12
N ARG A 9 41.64 14.99 -29.07
CA ARG A 9 40.45 15.83 -28.75
C ARG A 9 39.15 15.44 -29.47
N GLY A 10 39.14 14.40 -30.30
CA GLY A 10 37.96 14.01 -31.10
C GLY A 10 36.99 13.03 -30.42
N LEU A 11 37.46 12.14 -29.54
CA LEU A 11 36.64 11.04 -29.01
C LEU A 11 35.86 11.36 -27.71
N CYS A 12 36.32 12.27 -26.85
CA CYS A 12 35.59 12.62 -25.63
C CYS A 12 34.31 13.43 -25.89
N ILE A 13 34.27 14.23 -26.96
CA ILE A 13 33.11 15.09 -27.27
C ILE A 13 31.95 14.26 -27.86
N LEU A 14 32.25 13.18 -28.59
CA LEU A 14 31.21 12.29 -29.12
C LEU A 14 30.56 11.43 -28.02
N CYS A 15 31.30 10.94 -27.03
CA CYS A 15 30.72 10.17 -25.92
C CYS A 15 29.87 11.05 -24.98
N ILE A 16 30.29 12.28 -24.70
CA ILE A 16 29.52 13.22 -23.86
C ILE A 16 28.24 13.66 -24.58
N MET A 17 28.29 13.94 -25.89
CA MET A 17 27.07 14.22 -26.65
C MET A 17 26.16 13.00 -26.81
N CYS A 18 26.69 11.79 -26.94
CA CYS A 18 25.85 10.58 -27.02
C CYS A 18 25.14 10.30 -25.68
N CYS A 19 25.81 10.49 -24.53
CA CYS A 19 25.17 10.39 -23.22
C CYS A 19 24.13 11.50 -22.99
N CYS A 20 24.40 12.75 -23.38
CA CYS A 20 23.42 13.84 -23.28
C CYS A 20 22.21 13.66 -24.22
N ILE A 21 22.41 13.12 -25.43
CA ILE A 21 21.34 12.87 -26.40
C ILE A 21 20.50 11.64 -26.01
N ILE A 22 21.09 10.63 -25.35
CA ILE A 22 20.35 9.49 -24.79
C ILE A 22 19.56 9.89 -23.54
N SER A 23 20.08 10.78 -22.69
CA SER A 23 19.33 11.35 -21.55
C SER A 23 18.19 12.27 -21.98
N LEU A 24 18.36 13.08 -23.04
CA LEU A 24 17.31 13.97 -23.56
C LEU A 24 16.13 13.21 -24.21
N ALA A 25 16.30 11.93 -24.56
CA ALA A 25 15.28 11.12 -25.21
C ALA A 25 14.47 10.25 -24.22
N LEU A 26 14.79 10.26 -22.92
CA LEU A 26 14.12 9.44 -21.89
C LEU A 26 13.02 10.20 -21.13
N ASP A 27 13.12 11.53 -21.03
CA ASP A 27 12.16 12.41 -20.32
C ASP A 27 11.36 13.28 -21.31
N GLN A 28 10.26 12.76 -21.82
CA GLN A 28 9.36 13.53 -22.68
C GLN A 28 7.93 13.48 -22.13
N SER A 29 7.42 14.63 -21.71
CA SER A 29 6.00 14.87 -21.46
C SER A 29 5.18 14.79 -22.75
N TYR A 30 3.88 14.54 -22.64
CA TYR A 30 2.97 14.68 -23.76
C TYR A 30 2.98 16.12 -24.30
N ASN A 31 3.06 16.29 -25.62
CA ASN A 31 2.90 17.61 -26.23
C ASN A 31 1.41 17.96 -26.32
N TYR A 32 0.93 18.74 -25.34
CA TYR A 32 -0.44 19.24 -25.28
C TYR A 32 -0.72 20.45 -26.20
N GLY A 33 0.26 20.91 -26.98
CA GLY A 33 0.14 22.15 -27.76
C GLY A 33 0.30 23.44 -26.94
N PHE A 34 0.66 23.33 -25.66
CA PHE A 34 0.96 24.44 -24.75
C PHE A 34 2.05 24.04 -23.75
N ASP A 35 2.63 25.03 -23.07
CA ASP A 35 3.64 24.81 -22.03
C ASP A 35 3.00 24.26 -20.75
N VAL A 36 3.09 22.95 -20.54
CA VAL A 36 2.49 22.25 -19.38
C VAL A 36 3.00 22.75 -18.04
N THR A 37 4.26 23.23 -17.98
CA THR A 37 4.87 23.76 -16.76
C THR A 37 4.15 25.02 -16.26
N ARG A 38 3.47 25.74 -17.16
CA ARG A 38 2.75 27.00 -16.89
C ARG A 38 1.25 26.94 -17.18
N ALA A 39 0.77 25.91 -17.88
CA ALA A 39 -0.62 25.84 -18.33
C ALA A 39 -1.60 25.52 -17.20
N TYR A 40 -1.16 24.75 -16.20
CA TYR A 40 -1.91 24.54 -14.97
C TYR A 40 -1.45 25.49 -13.86
N ASN A 41 -1.14 26.74 -14.23
CA ASN A 41 -1.21 27.83 -13.27
C ASN A 41 -2.69 28.06 -13.01
N THR A 42 -3.24 27.43 -11.96
CA THR A 42 -4.54 27.83 -11.44
C THR A 42 -4.52 29.36 -11.38
N LYS A 43 -5.47 30.06 -12.01
CA LYS A 43 -5.62 31.52 -11.88
C LYS A 43 -5.80 31.86 -10.40
N ARG A 44 -4.68 31.95 -9.67
CA ARG A 44 -4.56 32.29 -8.24
C ARG A 44 -3.59 33.47 -8.08
N GLN A 45 -3.42 34.27 -9.13
CA GLN A 45 -3.00 35.66 -8.97
C GLN A 45 -4.22 36.44 -8.49
N LEU A 46 -4.37 36.56 -7.16
CA LEU A 46 -5.06 37.59 -6.36
C LEU A 46 -5.41 36.95 -4.98
N GLY A 47 -4.67 37.33 -3.92
CA GLY A 47 -5.01 37.23 -2.49
C GLY A 47 -5.42 35.86 -1.92
N GLU A 48 -4.57 35.26 -1.07
CA GLU A 48 -4.90 34.25 -0.04
C GLU A 48 -6.11 33.33 -0.30
N ASN A 49 -6.08 32.51 -1.37
CA ASN A 49 -7.10 31.48 -1.54
C ASN A 49 -6.56 30.12 -1.06
N LEU A 50 -7.06 29.68 0.10
CA LEU A 50 -6.83 28.34 0.64
C LEU A 50 -7.17 27.26 -0.42
N ILE A 51 -6.34 26.22 -0.52
CA ILE A 51 -6.71 24.98 -1.21
C ILE A 51 -7.67 24.22 -0.29
N ILE A 52 -8.91 24.03 -0.75
CA ILE A 52 -9.91 23.26 -0.03
C ILE A 52 -9.90 21.84 -0.59
N THR A 53 -9.79 20.85 0.29
CA THR A 53 -9.91 19.44 -0.07
C THR A 53 -11.39 19.10 -0.08
N THR A 54 -12.09 19.39 -1.17
CA THR A 54 -13.52 19.07 -1.31
C THR A 54 -13.77 17.62 -1.72
N GLY A 55 -12.72 16.93 -2.18
CA GLY A 55 -12.88 15.71 -2.96
C GLY A 55 -13.53 16.02 -4.32
N MET A 56 -14.07 14.99 -4.98
CA MET A 56 -14.71 15.14 -6.28
C MET A 56 -16.22 15.30 -6.14
N PRO A 57 -16.85 16.31 -6.78
CA PRO A 57 -18.29 16.50 -6.69
C PRO A 57 -19.09 15.25 -7.08
N VAL A 58 -20.21 15.03 -6.39
CA VAL A 58 -21.22 14.02 -6.75
C VAL A 58 -22.34 14.75 -7.48
N GLY A 59 -22.44 14.56 -8.80
CA GLY A 59 -23.47 15.23 -9.63
C GLY A 59 -24.88 14.65 -9.44
N SER A 60 -24.98 13.37 -9.04
CA SER A 60 -26.20 12.64 -8.67
C SER A 60 -25.82 11.25 -8.14
N GLU A 61 -26.72 10.57 -7.42
CA GLU A 61 -26.58 9.13 -7.13
C GLU A 61 -26.59 8.31 -8.44
N PRO A 62 -25.83 7.21 -8.55
CA PRO A 62 -24.95 6.63 -7.51
C PRO A 62 -23.60 7.37 -7.36
N VAL A 63 -23.07 7.42 -6.14
CA VAL A 63 -21.70 7.94 -5.87
C VAL A 63 -20.65 7.17 -6.70
N PRO A 64 -19.72 7.85 -7.42
CA PRO A 64 -18.71 7.17 -8.23
C PRO A 64 -17.71 6.34 -7.40
N VAL A 65 -17.28 5.22 -7.99
CA VAL A 65 -16.34 4.28 -7.36
C VAL A 65 -14.88 4.62 -7.69
N ARG A 66 -13.97 4.50 -6.72
CA ARG A 66 -12.53 4.35 -7.02
C ARG A 66 -12.30 2.99 -7.66
N PRO A 67 -11.82 2.90 -8.91
CA PRO A 67 -11.67 1.62 -9.60
C PRO A 67 -10.38 0.90 -9.18
N ASN A 68 -10.36 -0.43 -9.27
CA ASN A 68 -9.08 -1.14 -9.31
C ASN A 68 -8.31 -0.67 -10.56
N ILE A 69 -7.01 -0.43 -10.46
CA ILE A 69 -6.20 0.01 -11.61
C ILE A 69 -6.31 -0.95 -12.80
N ARG A 70 -6.43 -2.26 -12.56
CA ARG A 70 -6.59 -3.26 -13.62
C ARG A 70 -7.92 -3.13 -14.35
N ASP A 71 -8.97 -2.67 -13.67
CA ASP A 71 -10.27 -2.39 -14.27
C ASP A 71 -10.27 -1.06 -15.01
N LEU A 72 -9.60 -0.04 -14.47
CA LEU A 72 -9.40 1.23 -15.15
C LEU A 72 -8.69 1.05 -16.50
N GLN A 73 -7.69 0.17 -16.58
CA GLN A 73 -6.96 -0.15 -17.82
C GLN A 73 -7.83 -0.77 -18.92
N LYS A 74 -9.00 -1.34 -18.58
CA LYS A 74 -9.93 -1.92 -19.56
C LYS A 74 -10.74 -0.85 -20.30
N ASP A 75 -10.83 0.35 -19.74
CA ASP A 75 -11.47 1.52 -20.37
C ASP A 75 -10.39 2.41 -21.03
N PRO A 76 -10.23 2.36 -22.36
CA PRO A 76 -9.13 3.05 -23.03
C PRO A 76 -9.22 4.58 -22.93
N ASP A 77 -10.43 5.14 -22.83
CA ASP A 77 -10.62 6.59 -22.72
C ASP A 77 -10.26 7.08 -21.31
N LYS A 78 -10.75 6.41 -20.26
CA LYS A 78 -10.38 6.75 -18.89
C LYS A 78 -8.91 6.47 -18.61
N TRP A 79 -8.37 5.38 -19.14
CA TRP A 79 -6.95 5.06 -19.02
C TRP A 79 -6.07 6.12 -19.66
N ALA A 80 -6.39 6.56 -20.88
CA ALA A 80 -5.65 7.62 -21.56
C ALA A 80 -5.69 8.93 -20.77
N LEU A 81 -6.87 9.34 -20.30
CA LEU A 81 -7.02 10.54 -19.48
C LEU A 81 -6.25 10.45 -18.16
N TYR A 82 -6.27 9.29 -17.49
CA TYR A 82 -5.52 9.07 -16.26
C TYR A 82 -4.02 9.24 -16.45
N ILE A 83 -3.46 8.60 -17.49
CA ILE A 83 -2.03 8.73 -17.83
C ILE A 83 -1.66 10.18 -18.19
N LEU A 84 -2.49 10.85 -19.00
CA LEU A 84 -2.24 12.24 -19.37
C LEU A 84 -2.39 13.20 -18.19
N ALA A 85 -3.29 12.94 -17.23
CA ALA A 85 -3.44 13.79 -16.06
C ALA A 85 -2.28 13.62 -15.07
N LEU A 86 -1.81 12.38 -14.88
CA LEU A 86 -0.60 12.11 -14.13
C LEU A 86 0.64 12.77 -14.76
N ASP A 87 0.83 12.64 -16.07
CA ASP A 87 1.91 13.32 -16.80
C ASP A 87 1.84 14.84 -16.57
N MET A 88 0.68 15.45 -16.81
CA MET A 88 0.47 16.88 -16.58
C MET A 88 0.76 17.30 -15.13
N MET A 89 0.36 16.49 -14.15
CA MET A 89 0.58 16.78 -12.72
C MET A 89 2.07 16.69 -12.34
N GLN A 90 2.80 15.71 -12.88
CA GLN A 90 4.24 15.53 -12.64
C GLN A 90 5.10 16.59 -13.33
N TRP A 91 4.67 17.06 -14.51
CA TRP A 91 5.35 18.12 -15.25
C TRP A 91 4.88 19.55 -14.91
N THR A 92 3.91 19.69 -14.00
CA THR A 92 3.59 20.99 -13.39
C THR A 92 4.81 21.45 -12.57
N ASP A 93 5.18 22.73 -12.67
CA ASP A 93 6.33 23.29 -11.95
C ASP A 93 6.26 22.97 -10.44
N GLN A 94 7.37 22.48 -9.88
CA GLN A 94 7.42 21.98 -8.50
C GLN A 94 7.07 23.02 -7.44
N SER A 95 7.22 24.32 -7.75
CA SER A 95 6.84 25.42 -6.86
C SER A 95 5.32 25.66 -6.80
N GLN A 96 4.55 25.11 -7.74
CA GLN A 96 3.10 25.20 -7.69
C GLN A 96 2.56 24.30 -6.58
N PRO A 97 1.69 24.79 -5.70
CA PRO A 97 1.23 24.05 -4.51
C PRO A 97 0.41 22.80 -4.85
N THR A 98 -0.10 22.69 -6.08
CA THR A 98 -0.85 21.53 -6.59
C THR A 98 -0.06 20.69 -7.61
N SER A 99 1.26 20.90 -7.73
CA SER A 99 2.15 20.01 -8.47
C SER A 99 2.26 18.65 -7.78
N TRP A 100 2.70 17.62 -8.51
CA TRP A 100 3.07 16.34 -7.92
C TRP A 100 4.04 16.52 -6.76
N PHE A 101 5.12 17.29 -6.96
CA PHE A 101 6.14 17.56 -5.94
C PHE A 101 5.56 18.17 -4.67
N SER A 102 4.77 19.24 -4.80
CA SER A 102 4.22 19.94 -3.62
C SER A 102 3.20 19.10 -2.86
N ILE A 103 2.33 18.35 -3.55
CA ILE A 103 1.36 17.47 -2.89
C ILE A 103 2.06 16.31 -2.21
N THR A 104 3.00 15.65 -2.91
CA THR A 104 3.77 14.52 -2.34
C THR A 104 4.64 14.95 -1.16
N GLY A 105 5.16 16.18 -1.18
CA GLY A 105 5.92 16.78 -0.10
C GLY A 105 5.14 17.01 1.20
N ILE A 106 3.79 16.98 1.18
CA ILE A 106 2.97 17.05 2.41
C ILE A 106 3.30 15.87 3.34
N HIS A 107 3.55 14.70 2.78
CA HIS A 107 3.81 13.49 3.56
C HIS A 107 5.08 13.59 4.40
N GLY A 108 6.11 14.28 3.90
CA GLY A 108 7.46 14.18 4.44
C GLY A 108 8.34 15.35 4.01
N VAL A 109 9.51 15.04 3.45
CA VAL A 109 10.39 16.10 2.96
C VAL A 109 9.75 16.85 1.79
N PRO A 110 10.02 18.15 1.61
CA PRO A 110 11.06 18.97 2.24
C PRO A 110 10.77 19.50 3.66
N PHE A 111 9.68 19.09 4.31
CA PHE A 111 9.24 19.63 5.61
C PHE A 111 8.87 21.13 5.55
N GLU A 112 8.25 21.52 4.43
CA GLU A 112 7.85 22.90 4.18
C GLU A 112 6.36 23.13 4.51
N PRO A 113 5.97 24.36 4.90
CA PRO A 113 4.58 24.70 5.10
C PRO A 113 3.78 24.51 3.82
N TRP A 114 2.65 23.82 3.91
CA TRP A 114 1.71 23.69 2.81
C TRP A 114 0.41 24.44 3.13
N ASN A 115 -0.06 25.25 2.17
CA ASN A 115 -1.36 25.93 2.23
C ASN A 115 -1.56 26.79 3.49
N GLY A 116 -0.48 27.46 3.93
CA GLY A 116 -0.50 28.37 5.10
C GLY A 116 -0.53 27.68 6.46
N VAL A 117 -0.36 26.35 6.52
CA VAL A 117 -0.26 25.61 7.78
C VAL A 117 1.21 25.48 8.17
N TYR A 118 1.62 26.07 9.28
CA TYR A 118 3.02 26.09 9.73
C TYR A 118 3.28 24.99 10.76
N PRO A 119 4.56 24.60 10.98
CA PRO A 119 4.88 23.57 11.95
C PRO A 119 4.62 24.07 13.37
N THR A 120 4.28 23.13 14.24
CA THR A 120 4.35 23.38 15.68
C THR A 120 5.82 23.61 16.06
N PRO A 121 6.16 24.64 16.87
CA PRO A 121 7.55 24.94 17.20
C PRO A 121 8.33 23.71 17.71
N GLY A 122 9.45 23.42 17.06
CA GLY A 122 10.26 22.24 17.33
C GLY A 122 9.90 20.99 16.51
N ASN A 123 8.95 21.07 15.57
CA ASN A 123 8.57 19.99 14.65
C ASN A 123 8.93 20.31 13.18
N GLU A 124 9.83 21.27 12.96
CA GLU A 124 10.21 21.76 11.62
C GLU A 124 10.85 20.68 10.73
N MET A 125 11.29 19.56 11.31
CA MET A 125 11.94 18.45 10.62
C MET A 125 11.06 17.19 10.54
N ALA A 126 9.73 17.36 10.57
CA ALA A 126 8.76 16.28 10.46
C ALA A 126 7.84 16.47 9.24
N GLY A 127 7.24 15.39 8.74
CA GLY A 127 6.17 15.48 7.73
C GLY A 127 4.81 15.71 8.39
N TYR A 128 3.78 16.08 7.61
CA TYR A 128 2.41 16.15 8.16
C TYR A 128 1.81 14.77 8.43
N CYS A 129 2.38 13.71 7.84
CA CYS A 129 1.81 12.37 7.92
C CYS A 129 1.65 11.89 9.37
N HIS A 130 0.50 11.27 9.63
CA HIS A 130 0.23 10.57 10.88
C HIS A 130 0.63 9.10 10.70
N HIS A 131 1.58 8.64 11.51
CA HIS A 131 2.05 7.26 11.58
C HIS A 131 2.23 6.87 13.04
N THR A 132 1.98 5.60 13.36
CA THR A 132 2.06 5.05 14.71
C THR A 132 1.11 5.79 15.68
N ASP A 133 -0.03 6.25 15.14
CA ASP A 133 -1.11 6.87 15.89
C ASP A 133 -2.49 6.61 15.24
N ILE A 134 -3.54 6.82 16.04
CA ILE A 134 -4.94 6.59 15.70
C ILE A 134 -5.49 7.40 14.51
N LEU A 135 -4.81 8.44 14.05
CA LEU A 135 -5.26 9.24 12.90
C LEU A 135 -4.70 8.72 11.57
N PHE A 136 -3.82 7.70 11.60
CA PHE A 136 -3.24 7.11 10.39
C PHE A 136 -4.26 6.84 9.27
N PRO A 137 -5.39 6.11 9.48
CA PRO A 137 -6.30 5.81 8.38
C PRO A 137 -7.04 7.05 7.85
N THR A 138 -7.50 7.94 8.72
CA THR A 138 -8.34 9.09 8.34
C THR A 138 -7.52 10.25 7.76
N TRP A 139 -6.30 10.46 8.24
CA TRP A 139 -5.38 11.43 7.66
C TRP A 139 -5.02 11.05 6.21
N HIS A 140 -4.67 9.78 5.97
CA HIS A 140 -4.36 9.29 4.62
C HIS A 140 -5.61 9.29 3.71
N ARG A 141 -6.82 9.07 4.24
CA ARG A 141 -8.09 9.25 3.51
C ARG A 141 -8.22 10.68 2.94
N ALA A 142 -8.01 11.69 3.79
CA ALA A 142 -8.03 13.10 3.37
C ALA A 142 -6.93 13.41 2.34
N TYR A 143 -5.74 12.85 2.55
CA TYR A 143 -4.59 13.06 1.66
C TYR A 143 -4.81 12.49 0.26
N VAL A 144 -5.32 11.26 0.16
CA VAL A 144 -5.67 10.64 -1.13
C VAL A 144 -6.77 11.44 -1.84
N ALA A 145 -7.73 12.02 -1.11
CA ALA A 145 -8.77 12.83 -1.72
C ALA A 145 -8.25 14.17 -2.29
N LEU A 146 -7.26 14.79 -1.65
CA LEU A 146 -6.57 15.95 -2.23
C LEU A 146 -5.89 15.59 -3.56
N TYR A 147 -5.14 14.48 -3.58
CA TYR A 147 -4.52 13.97 -4.79
C TYR A 147 -5.55 13.67 -5.89
N GLU A 148 -6.61 12.95 -5.55
CA GLU A 148 -7.69 12.59 -6.47
C GLU A 148 -8.35 13.82 -7.07
N GLN A 149 -8.65 14.84 -6.26
CA GLN A 149 -9.24 16.09 -6.72
C GLN A 149 -8.36 16.76 -7.79
N GLU A 150 -7.05 16.89 -7.53
CA GLU A 150 -6.12 17.57 -8.44
C GLU A 150 -5.83 16.77 -9.71
N LEU A 151 -5.80 15.44 -9.60
CA LEU A 151 -5.72 14.52 -10.73
C LEU A 151 -6.96 14.65 -11.63
N CYS A 152 -8.16 14.58 -11.04
CA CYS A 152 -9.40 14.58 -11.78
C CYS A 152 -9.73 15.94 -12.41
N GLN A 153 -9.38 17.05 -11.76
CA GLN A 153 -9.50 18.37 -12.38
C GLN A 153 -8.63 18.49 -13.64
N ARG A 154 -7.44 17.87 -13.64
CA ARG A 154 -6.59 17.79 -14.85
C ARG A 154 -7.18 16.86 -15.90
N MET A 155 -7.74 15.71 -15.53
CA MET A 155 -8.46 14.83 -16.47
C MET A 155 -9.61 15.57 -17.16
N GLN A 156 -10.41 16.32 -16.40
CA GLN A 156 -11.51 17.12 -16.93
C GLN A 156 -11.00 18.24 -17.85
N PHE A 157 -9.95 18.98 -17.44
CA PHE A 157 -9.33 19.98 -18.28
C PHE A 157 -8.82 19.41 -19.60
N ILE A 158 -8.06 18.31 -19.55
CA ILE A 158 -7.53 17.62 -20.75
C ILE A 158 -8.68 17.19 -21.67
N ALA A 159 -9.77 16.64 -21.13
CA ALA A 159 -10.93 16.27 -21.94
C ALA A 159 -11.50 17.45 -22.75
N THR A 160 -11.48 18.67 -22.21
CA THR A 160 -11.95 19.87 -22.93
C THR A 160 -11.06 20.27 -24.13
N THR A 161 -9.82 19.78 -24.17
CA THR A 161 -8.86 20.09 -25.24
C THR A 161 -9.04 19.21 -26.48
N TYR A 162 -9.82 18.13 -26.39
CA TYR A 162 -10.20 17.34 -27.55
C TYR A 162 -11.21 18.10 -28.42
N THR A 163 -11.28 17.74 -29.70
CA THR A 163 -12.19 18.35 -30.69
C THR A 163 -13.12 17.31 -31.32
N GLY A 164 -14.27 17.74 -31.84
CA GLY A 164 -15.22 16.86 -32.52
C GLY A 164 -15.88 15.84 -31.59
N ASP A 165 -16.25 14.68 -32.12
CA ASP A 165 -16.95 13.61 -31.37
C ASP A 165 -16.15 13.08 -30.17
N ALA A 166 -14.82 13.14 -30.25
CA ALA A 166 -13.94 12.77 -29.15
C ALA A 166 -14.18 13.65 -27.91
N LYS A 167 -14.44 14.95 -28.08
CA LYS A 167 -14.63 15.87 -26.95
C LYS A 167 -15.73 15.40 -26.00
N ASN A 168 -16.94 15.20 -26.51
CA ASN A 168 -18.09 14.80 -25.70
C ASN A 168 -17.87 13.43 -25.04
N ARG A 169 -17.22 12.50 -25.75
CA ARG A 169 -16.90 11.17 -25.25
C ARG A 169 -15.90 11.24 -24.08
N LEU A 170 -14.83 12.01 -24.22
CA LEU A 170 -13.79 12.15 -23.21
C LEU A 170 -14.26 13.00 -22.01
N GLU A 171 -15.07 14.04 -22.23
CA GLU A 171 -15.70 14.79 -21.14
C GLU A 171 -16.63 13.89 -20.32
N SER A 172 -17.38 13.01 -20.97
CA SER A 172 -18.21 12.00 -20.29
C SER A 172 -17.36 10.98 -19.51
N ALA A 173 -16.22 10.55 -20.06
CA ALA A 173 -15.29 9.65 -19.38
C ALA A 173 -14.64 10.31 -18.14
N ALA A 174 -14.34 11.60 -18.21
CA ALA A 174 -13.75 12.39 -17.13
C ALA A 174 -14.75 12.77 -16.01
N ALA A 175 -16.05 12.81 -16.31
CA ALA A 175 -17.09 13.27 -15.38
C ALA A 175 -17.09 12.49 -14.05
N ASN A 176 -16.88 11.17 -14.13
CA ASN A 176 -16.86 10.27 -12.97
C ASN A 176 -15.43 9.83 -12.61
N CYS A 177 -14.42 10.66 -12.89
CA CYS A 177 -13.03 10.37 -12.54
C CYS A 177 -12.88 10.10 -11.04
N ARG A 178 -12.18 9.02 -10.69
CA ARG A 178 -11.74 8.70 -9.32
C ARG A 178 -10.35 8.09 -9.38
N ALA A 179 -9.54 8.30 -8.35
CA ALA A 179 -8.19 7.76 -8.26
C ALA A 179 -8.25 6.22 -8.15
N PRO A 180 -7.47 5.48 -8.95
CA PRO A 180 -7.48 4.03 -8.87
C PRO A 180 -6.74 3.52 -7.62
N TYR A 181 -7.13 2.33 -7.16
CA TYR A 181 -6.39 1.57 -6.15
C TYR A 181 -5.62 0.39 -6.78
N PHE A 182 -4.48 0.02 -6.18
CA PHE A 182 -3.77 -1.21 -6.50
C PHE A 182 -4.02 -2.25 -5.42
N ASP A 183 -4.87 -3.23 -5.72
CA ASP A 183 -5.08 -4.38 -4.83
C ASP A 183 -3.91 -5.37 -4.95
N TRP A 184 -2.92 -5.19 -4.10
CA TRP A 184 -1.73 -6.02 -3.98
C TRP A 184 -1.98 -7.33 -3.21
N ALA A 185 -3.17 -7.51 -2.60
CA ALA A 185 -3.54 -8.73 -1.89
C ALA A 185 -4.41 -9.66 -2.75
N ALA A 186 -5.16 -9.14 -3.73
CA ALA A 186 -5.94 -9.98 -4.64
C ALA A 186 -5.04 -10.78 -5.61
N LEU A 187 -5.43 -12.02 -5.89
CA LEU A 187 -4.75 -12.84 -6.88
C LEU A 187 -4.95 -12.25 -8.29
N PRO A 188 -3.86 -11.97 -9.04
CA PRO A 188 -3.95 -11.51 -10.41
C PRO A 188 -4.36 -12.66 -11.35
N PRO A 189 -4.74 -12.37 -12.60
CA PRO A 189 -4.99 -13.41 -13.61
C PRO A 189 -3.80 -14.36 -13.85
N SER A 190 -2.58 -13.86 -13.63
CA SER A 190 -1.34 -14.64 -13.61
C SER A 190 -0.39 -14.07 -12.55
N LEU A 191 0.26 -14.93 -11.76
CA LEU A 191 1.21 -14.51 -10.72
C LEU A 191 2.42 -13.74 -11.29
N ASP A 192 2.83 -14.01 -12.52
CA ASP A 192 3.89 -13.24 -13.22
C ASP A 192 3.53 -11.76 -13.45
N SER A 193 2.29 -11.37 -13.13
CA SER A 193 1.75 -10.03 -13.38
C SER A 193 1.23 -9.34 -12.11
N MET A 194 1.69 -9.73 -10.93
CA MET A 194 1.25 -9.17 -9.65
C MET A 194 1.43 -7.64 -9.60
N LEU A 195 2.56 -7.12 -10.06
CA LEU A 195 2.70 -5.71 -10.44
C LEU A 195 2.15 -5.52 -11.87
N PRO A 196 1.14 -4.66 -12.09
CA PRO A 196 0.64 -4.37 -13.43
C PRO A 196 1.75 -3.93 -14.40
N ALA A 197 1.75 -4.48 -15.61
CA ALA A 197 2.74 -4.18 -16.65
C ALA A 197 2.80 -2.68 -17.00
N SER A 198 1.67 -1.97 -16.89
CA SER A 198 1.56 -0.52 -17.06
C SER A 198 2.37 0.29 -16.05
N ILE A 199 2.70 -0.30 -14.89
CA ILE A 199 3.50 0.35 -13.84
C ILE A 199 4.97 -0.02 -14.00
N GLY A 200 5.28 -1.31 -14.15
CA GLY A 200 6.64 -1.82 -13.93
C GLY A 200 7.46 -2.17 -15.17
N ASN A 201 6.84 -2.43 -16.33
CA ASN A 201 7.56 -3.08 -17.44
C ASN A 201 8.38 -2.13 -18.30
N SER A 202 7.93 -0.88 -18.46
CA SER A 202 8.55 0.07 -19.38
C SER A 202 8.58 1.48 -18.79
N PRO A 203 9.72 2.19 -18.89
CA PRO A 203 9.82 3.60 -18.53
C PRO A 203 9.09 4.52 -19.52
N LYS A 204 8.56 3.97 -20.62
CA LYS A 204 7.79 4.70 -21.64
C LYS A 204 6.43 4.05 -21.88
N ILE A 205 5.45 4.88 -22.23
CA ILE A 205 4.09 4.44 -22.57
C ILE A 205 3.57 5.18 -23.81
N ASN A 206 2.87 4.47 -24.69
CA ASN A 206 2.12 5.09 -25.77
C ASN A 206 0.75 5.50 -25.24
N VAL A 207 0.39 6.77 -25.38
CA VAL A 207 -0.89 7.31 -24.92
C VAL A 207 -1.60 8.07 -26.04
N SER A 208 -2.90 7.83 -26.18
CA SER A 208 -3.77 8.56 -27.12
C SER A 208 -4.21 9.87 -26.49
N GLY A 209 -3.82 11.00 -27.07
CA GLY A 209 -4.16 12.33 -26.55
C GLY A 209 -4.82 13.25 -27.58
N PRO A 210 -5.10 14.51 -27.21
CA PRO A 210 -5.76 15.50 -28.07
C PRO A 210 -4.96 15.84 -29.34
N HIS A 211 -3.64 15.67 -29.31
CA HIS A 211 -2.71 15.84 -30.43
C HIS A 211 -2.19 14.51 -30.99
N GLY A 212 -3.05 13.49 -30.97
CA GLY A 212 -2.74 12.15 -31.45
C GLY A 212 -1.98 11.29 -30.45
N THR A 213 -1.61 10.09 -30.88
CA THR A 213 -0.86 9.13 -30.06
C THR A 213 0.60 9.54 -29.97
N GLN A 214 1.13 9.63 -28.76
CA GLN A 214 2.53 9.98 -28.49
C GLN A 214 3.15 8.96 -27.54
N MET A 215 4.44 8.70 -27.71
CA MET A 215 5.24 7.95 -26.74
C MET A 215 5.82 8.92 -25.74
N ILE A 216 5.46 8.78 -24.47
CA ILE A 216 5.89 9.67 -23.39
C ILE A 216 6.63 8.89 -22.30
N ALA A 217 7.30 9.60 -21.40
CA ALA A 217 7.75 9.02 -20.14
C ALA A 217 6.52 8.43 -19.40
N ASN A 218 6.67 7.22 -18.84
CA ASN A 218 5.57 6.57 -18.14
C ASN A 218 5.42 7.17 -16.74
N PRO A 219 4.37 7.95 -16.44
CA PRO A 219 4.25 8.63 -15.16
C PRO A 219 3.95 7.67 -13.99
N LEU A 220 3.68 6.39 -14.26
CA LEU A 220 3.56 5.35 -13.24
C LEU A 220 4.89 4.64 -12.93
N PHE A 221 5.91 4.81 -13.76
CA PHE A 221 7.18 4.10 -13.62
C PHE A 221 8.10 4.76 -12.58
N SER A 222 8.21 6.09 -12.61
CA SER A 222 8.99 6.90 -11.68
C SER A 222 8.56 8.36 -11.77
N TYR A 223 8.77 9.13 -10.72
CA TYR A 223 8.70 10.59 -10.77
C TYR A 223 10.10 11.19 -10.98
N GLY A 224 10.23 12.20 -11.84
CA GLY A 224 11.48 12.91 -12.07
C GLY A 224 11.51 14.28 -11.40
N PHE A 225 12.53 14.53 -10.57
CA PHE A 225 12.74 15.81 -9.91
C PHE A 225 13.31 16.83 -10.90
N ASN A 226 12.63 17.96 -11.07
CA ASN A 226 13.00 18.97 -12.06
C ASN A 226 12.88 20.42 -11.53
N PRO A 227 14.00 21.11 -11.27
CA PRO A 227 15.36 20.56 -11.24
C PRO A 227 15.53 19.58 -10.07
N PRO A 228 16.45 18.60 -10.17
CA PRO A 228 16.82 17.79 -9.03
C PRO A 228 17.48 18.68 -7.97
N ASN A 229 17.01 18.56 -6.72
CA ASN A 229 17.55 19.32 -5.60
C ASN A 229 17.86 18.38 -4.43
N ARG A 230 19.15 18.30 -4.08
CA ARG A 230 19.66 17.47 -2.98
C ARG A 230 19.13 17.88 -1.61
N GLU A 231 18.85 19.17 -1.42
CA GLU A 231 18.40 19.73 -0.15
C GLU A 231 17.01 19.22 0.22
N VAL A 232 16.18 18.89 -0.78
CA VAL A 232 14.89 18.23 -0.56
C VAL A 232 15.08 16.96 0.27
N PHE A 233 16.11 16.17 -0.04
CA PHE A 233 16.43 14.93 0.67
C PHE A 233 17.40 15.15 1.82
N GLN A 234 17.50 16.37 2.36
CA GLN A 234 18.39 16.70 3.47
C GLN A 234 19.86 16.37 3.18
N ASN A 235 20.26 16.35 1.90
CA ASN A 235 21.57 15.91 1.41
C ASN A 235 21.93 14.45 1.77
N ILE A 236 20.95 13.60 2.04
CA ILE A 236 21.16 12.20 2.44
C ILE A 236 21.29 11.31 1.19
N THR A 237 22.50 10.79 0.97
CA THR A 237 22.80 9.76 -0.04
C THR A 237 22.19 8.40 0.38
N PRO A 238 21.68 7.60 -0.57
CA PRO A 238 21.70 7.83 -2.02
C PRO A 238 20.51 8.65 -2.56
N TRP A 239 19.47 8.88 -1.78
CA TRP A 239 18.23 9.53 -2.26
C TRP A 239 18.47 10.94 -2.82
N ALA A 240 19.34 11.72 -2.18
CA ALA A 240 19.74 13.04 -2.65
C ALA A 240 20.50 13.04 -3.99
N ASP A 241 21.05 11.89 -4.41
CA ASP A 241 21.82 11.74 -5.64
C ASP A 241 20.97 11.29 -6.83
N TRP A 242 19.75 10.80 -6.59
CA TRP A 242 18.88 10.28 -7.64
C TRP A 242 17.98 11.38 -8.21
N ALA A 243 18.04 11.55 -9.53
CA ALA A 243 17.20 12.52 -10.25
C ALA A 243 15.75 12.05 -10.41
N THR A 244 15.45 10.77 -10.23
CA THR A 244 14.09 10.23 -10.31
C THR A 244 13.88 9.15 -9.25
N THR A 245 12.63 8.89 -8.87
CA THR A 245 12.32 7.90 -7.84
C THR A 245 12.82 6.50 -8.22
N ARG A 246 13.12 5.69 -7.20
CA ARG A 246 13.73 4.36 -7.32
C ARG A 246 12.94 3.31 -6.56
N ARG A 247 12.79 2.14 -7.18
CA ARG A 247 12.19 0.93 -6.59
C ARG A 247 13.15 -0.23 -6.76
N ALA A 248 13.49 -0.91 -5.66
CA ALA A 248 14.53 -1.94 -5.54
C ALA A 248 15.76 -1.57 -6.38
N PRO A 249 16.42 -0.44 -6.07
CA PRO A 249 17.49 0.07 -6.92
C PRO A 249 18.58 -0.99 -7.10
N THR A 250 19.16 -1.09 -8.31
CA THR A 250 20.22 -2.07 -8.62
C THR A 250 21.54 -1.81 -7.88
N GLY A 251 21.64 -0.70 -7.17
CA GLY A 251 22.77 -0.27 -6.36
C GLY A 251 22.52 1.13 -5.79
N LEU A 252 23.50 1.71 -5.12
CA LEU A 252 23.37 3.02 -4.46
C LEU A 252 24.00 4.18 -5.26
N ALA A 253 24.56 3.90 -6.44
CA ALA A 253 25.18 4.92 -7.29
C ALA A 253 24.11 5.87 -7.88
N PRO A 254 24.48 7.12 -8.24
CA PRO A 254 23.53 8.09 -8.82
C PRO A 254 22.83 7.61 -10.10
N ASP A 255 23.47 6.73 -10.86
CA ASP A 255 22.97 6.14 -12.11
C ASP A 255 22.25 4.80 -11.91
N ALA A 256 22.05 4.35 -10.66
CA ALA A 256 21.29 3.14 -10.36
C ALA A 256 19.89 3.21 -10.98
N LEU A 257 19.38 2.06 -11.43
CA LEU A 257 18.05 1.94 -12.04
C LEU A 257 17.08 1.25 -11.08
N SER A 258 15.78 1.49 -11.25
CA SER A 258 14.74 0.70 -10.59
C SER A 258 14.74 -0.75 -11.10
N ASN A 259 14.55 -1.72 -10.20
CA ASN A 259 14.33 -3.12 -10.51
C ASN A 259 12.88 -3.53 -10.20
N ASN A 260 11.94 -3.14 -11.07
CA ASN A 260 10.51 -3.48 -10.90
C ASN A 260 10.24 -5.00 -10.93
N SER A 261 11.11 -5.81 -11.55
CA SER A 261 10.99 -7.28 -11.51
C SER A 261 11.22 -7.84 -10.10
N ALA A 262 12.14 -7.25 -9.33
CA ALA A 262 12.32 -7.61 -7.92
C ALA A 262 11.09 -7.25 -7.08
N ILE A 263 10.47 -6.09 -7.35
CA ILE A 263 9.21 -5.70 -6.69
C ILE A 263 8.09 -6.69 -7.00
N ASN A 264 7.93 -7.09 -8.26
CA ASN A 264 6.96 -8.12 -8.63
C ASN A 264 7.24 -9.45 -7.91
N ALA A 265 8.52 -9.88 -7.86
CA ALA A 265 8.91 -11.10 -7.16
C ALA A 265 8.60 -11.04 -5.66
N ASN A 266 8.81 -9.89 -5.01
CA ASN A 266 8.45 -9.66 -3.62
C ASN A 266 6.93 -9.82 -3.41
N LEU A 267 6.10 -9.21 -4.26
CA LEU A 267 4.64 -9.31 -4.15
C LEU A 267 4.15 -10.75 -4.35
N VAL A 268 4.72 -11.48 -5.32
CA VAL A 268 4.41 -12.91 -5.54
C VAL A 268 4.81 -13.75 -4.34
N ARG A 269 6.03 -13.55 -3.82
CA ARG A 269 6.57 -14.28 -2.67
C ARG A 269 5.68 -14.16 -1.43
N TYR A 270 5.19 -12.95 -1.13
CA TYR A 270 4.41 -12.68 0.08
C TYR A 270 2.89 -12.59 -0.17
N THR A 271 2.38 -13.07 -1.30
CA THR A 271 0.94 -13.03 -1.62
C THR A 271 0.10 -13.76 -0.57
N ILE A 272 0.52 -14.96 -0.16
CA ILE A 272 -0.21 -15.79 0.81
C ILE A 272 -0.33 -15.06 2.14
N GLN A 273 0.80 -14.57 2.67
CA GLN A 273 0.83 -13.79 3.90
C GLN A 273 -0.09 -12.56 3.81
N ASN A 274 0.01 -11.78 2.72
CA ASN A 274 -0.77 -10.57 2.53
C ASN A 274 -2.29 -10.85 2.58
N GLN A 275 -2.73 -11.93 1.94
CA GLN A 275 -4.13 -12.36 2.00
C GLN A 275 -4.53 -12.79 3.41
N GLN A 276 -3.73 -13.62 4.07
CA GLN A 276 -4.06 -14.11 5.42
C GLN A 276 -4.09 -12.98 6.45
N ARG A 277 -3.11 -12.06 6.43
CA ARG A 277 -3.09 -10.90 7.33
C ARG A 277 -4.32 -10.02 7.12
N LEU A 278 -4.64 -9.69 5.87
CA LEU A 278 -5.81 -8.90 5.55
C LEU A 278 -7.12 -9.58 5.99
N TYR A 279 -7.24 -10.89 5.76
CA TYR A 279 -8.39 -11.68 6.21
C TYR A 279 -8.52 -11.71 7.73
N ASN A 280 -7.40 -11.84 8.46
CA ASN A 280 -7.38 -11.79 9.92
C ASN A 280 -7.80 -10.41 10.44
N LEU A 281 -7.33 -9.32 9.82
CA LEU A 281 -7.75 -7.96 10.17
C LEU A 281 -9.27 -7.75 10.03
N PHE A 282 -9.90 -8.34 9.01
CA PHE A 282 -11.36 -8.26 8.86
C PHE A 282 -12.11 -9.11 9.90
N THR A 283 -11.56 -10.26 10.29
CA THR A 283 -12.28 -11.29 11.06
C THR A 283 -12.01 -11.27 12.56
N ASN A 284 -10.91 -10.66 13.03
CA ASN A 284 -10.44 -10.77 14.41
C ASN A 284 -9.88 -9.48 15.03
N TYR A 285 -9.98 -8.32 14.35
CA TYR A 285 -9.46 -7.05 14.86
C TYR A 285 -10.58 -6.01 14.91
N ASP A 286 -11.41 -6.05 15.94
CA ASP A 286 -12.59 -5.17 16.12
C ASP A 286 -12.29 -3.85 16.85
N ASN A 287 -11.17 -3.77 17.57
CA ASN A 287 -10.73 -2.56 18.26
C ASN A 287 -10.02 -1.60 17.30
N TYR A 288 -10.56 -0.39 17.13
CA TYR A 288 -9.99 0.62 16.23
C TYR A 288 -8.55 1.02 16.57
N THR A 289 -8.22 1.22 17.85
CA THR A 289 -6.87 1.64 18.26
C THR A 289 -5.84 0.60 17.86
N ILE A 290 -6.15 -0.69 18.05
CA ILE A 290 -5.28 -1.80 17.65
C ILE A 290 -5.24 -1.93 16.12
N PHE A 291 -6.41 -1.88 15.46
CA PHE A 291 -6.50 -2.02 14.00
C PHE A 291 -5.80 -0.88 13.25
N SER A 292 -5.88 0.35 13.73
CA SER A 292 -5.51 1.55 12.96
C SER A 292 -4.00 1.71 12.76
N ASN A 293 -3.18 1.37 13.75
CA ASN A 293 -1.76 1.74 13.79
C ASN A 293 -0.88 0.63 14.37
N GLU A 294 0.42 0.64 14.06
CA GLU A 294 1.37 -0.40 14.48
C GLU A 294 2.00 -0.17 15.87
N GLY A 295 1.64 0.93 16.54
CA GLY A 295 2.27 1.34 17.79
C GLY A 295 1.92 0.39 18.93
N TRP A 296 2.94 -0.26 19.50
CA TRP A 296 2.71 -1.19 20.60
C TRP A 296 2.17 -0.49 21.85
N ALA A 297 1.01 -0.91 22.32
CA ALA A 297 0.50 -0.55 23.64
C ALA A 297 0.88 -1.64 24.65
N ALA A 298 1.21 -1.25 25.88
CA ALA A 298 1.77 -2.17 26.88
C ALA A 298 0.81 -3.29 27.34
N ASP A 299 -0.46 -3.27 26.92
CA ASP A 299 -1.53 -4.16 27.37
C ASP A 299 -2.24 -4.95 26.25
N THR A 300 -1.76 -4.91 25.00
CA THR A 300 -2.48 -5.57 23.90
C THR A 300 -2.04 -7.03 23.71
N THR A 301 -3.01 -7.95 23.62
CA THR A 301 -2.79 -9.34 23.19
C THR A 301 -2.76 -9.50 21.66
N SER A 302 -2.98 -8.41 20.93
CA SER A 302 -3.05 -8.33 19.47
C SER A 302 -1.87 -7.53 18.91
N TYR A 303 -1.33 -7.98 17.77
CA TYR A 303 -0.04 -7.51 17.24
C TYR A 303 -0.11 -6.98 15.80
N ASP A 304 -1.15 -7.33 15.02
CA ASP A 304 -1.32 -6.82 13.66
C ASP A 304 -2.12 -5.51 13.64
N SER A 305 -2.03 -4.80 12.53
CA SER A 305 -2.79 -3.58 12.26
C SER A 305 -2.76 -3.27 10.77
N LEU A 306 -3.68 -2.41 10.32
CA LEU A 306 -3.68 -1.86 8.97
C LEU A 306 -2.35 -1.20 8.65
N GLU A 307 -1.80 -0.40 9.57
CA GLU A 307 -0.52 0.27 9.39
C GLU A 307 0.64 -0.73 9.29
N SER A 308 0.71 -1.75 10.14
CA SER A 308 1.82 -2.72 10.06
C SER A 308 1.78 -3.56 8.78
N LEU A 309 0.59 -3.76 8.18
CA LEU A 309 0.45 -4.42 6.87
C LEU A 309 0.82 -3.46 5.74
N HIS A 310 0.41 -2.21 5.85
CA HIS A 310 0.84 -1.10 4.98
C HIS A 310 2.37 -0.97 4.96
N ASP A 311 3.02 -0.96 6.12
CA ASP A 311 4.48 -0.82 6.27
C ASP A 311 5.23 -1.98 5.60
N ASN A 312 4.72 -3.20 5.76
CA ASN A 312 5.27 -4.35 5.06
C ASN A 312 5.16 -4.17 3.53
N VAL A 313 4.02 -3.69 3.03
CA VAL A 313 3.85 -3.46 1.58
C VAL A 313 4.72 -2.31 1.08
N HIS A 314 4.94 -1.25 1.87
CA HIS A 314 5.95 -0.24 1.58
C HIS A 314 7.33 -0.87 1.39
N ALA A 315 7.75 -1.76 2.31
CA ALA A 315 8.98 -2.53 2.20
C ALA A 315 9.05 -3.36 0.90
N LEU A 316 7.95 -4.03 0.54
CA LEU A 316 7.89 -4.85 -0.69
C LEU A 316 7.97 -4.00 -1.96
N LEU A 317 7.27 -2.86 -2.00
CA LEU A 317 7.13 -1.98 -3.18
C LEU A 317 8.34 -1.08 -3.41
N GLY A 318 9.03 -0.69 -2.35
CA GLY A 318 10.26 0.07 -2.48
C GLY A 318 11.49 -0.80 -2.61
N GLY A 319 11.48 -2.02 -2.06
CA GLY A 319 12.75 -2.72 -1.76
C GLY A 319 13.62 -1.89 -0.82
N TYR A 320 14.60 -2.48 -0.15
CA TYR A 320 15.17 -1.84 1.04
C TYR A 320 15.63 -0.37 0.90
N ASP A 321 16.21 0.05 -0.23
CA ASP A 321 16.70 1.41 -0.47
C ASP A 321 15.81 2.27 -1.40
N GLY A 322 14.66 1.76 -1.85
CA GLY A 322 13.76 2.53 -2.70
C GLY A 322 13.12 3.71 -1.97
N HIS A 323 12.51 4.62 -2.72
CA HIS A 323 11.83 5.77 -2.08
C HIS A 323 10.64 5.29 -1.24
N MET A 324 9.90 4.29 -1.74
CA MET A 324 8.77 3.67 -1.05
C MET A 324 9.12 3.02 0.31
N THR A 325 10.40 2.81 0.65
CA THR A 325 10.82 2.26 1.97
C THR A 325 11.32 3.28 2.97
N ILE A 326 11.32 4.57 2.63
CA ILE A 326 11.66 5.65 3.55
C ILE A 326 10.45 6.57 3.76
N VAL A 327 9.89 6.60 4.98
CA VAL A 327 8.66 7.36 5.31
C VAL A 327 8.66 8.77 4.70
N PRO A 328 9.67 9.64 4.92
CA PRO A 328 9.58 11.01 4.40
C PRO A 328 9.72 11.11 2.87
N PHE A 329 10.15 10.06 2.18
CA PHE A 329 10.44 10.08 0.73
C PHE A 329 9.43 9.28 -0.09
N SER A 330 8.63 8.40 0.54
CA SER A 330 7.79 7.42 -0.14
C SER A 330 6.75 8.04 -1.06
N ALA A 331 6.15 9.16 -0.65
CA ALA A 331 5.08 9.82 -1.39
C ALA A 331 5.50 10.30 -2.78
N PHE A 332 6.78 10.57 -3.04
CA PHE A 332 7.23 10.97 -4.36
C PHE A 332 7.04 9.88 -5.42
N ASP A 333 7.04 8.60 -5.03
CA ASP A 333 6.86 7.49 -5.97
C ASP A 333 5.39 7.34 -6.41
N PRO A 334 5.10 7.23 -7.72
CA PRO A 334 3.73 7.07 -8.20
C PRO A 334 2.92 5.88 -7.65
N LEU A 335 3.60 4.84 -7.14
CA LEU A 335 2.92 3.72 -6.47
C LEU A 335 2.29 4.11 -5.13
N PHE A 336 2.75 5.19 -4.50
CA PHE A 336 2.27 5.63 -3.19
C PHE A 336 0.75 5.82 -3.17
N PHE A 337 0.20 6.63 -4.08
CA PHE A 337 -1.24 6.89 -4.08
C PHE A 337 -2.07 5.66 -4.48
N LEU A 338 -1.54 4.79 -5.35
CA LEU A 338 -2.19 3.52 -5.67
C LEU A 338 -2.27 2.60 -4.44
N HIS A 339 -1.21 2.56 -3.65
CA HIS A 339 -1.13 1.83 -2.39
C HIS A 339 -2.10 2.41 -1.35
N HIS A 340 -2.05 3.72 -1.10
CA HIS A 340 -2.91 4.38 -0.09
C HIS A 340 -4.39 4.42 -0.49
N CYS A 341 -4.73 4.44 -1.79
CA CYS A 341 -6.11 4.20 -2.24
C CYS A 341 -6.60 2.81 -1.82
N ASN A 342 -5.74 1.78 -1.85
CA ASN A 342 -6.13 0.44 -1.39
C ASN A 342 -6.17 0.34 0.14
N VAL A 343 -5.28 1.03 0.86
CA VAL A 343 -5.34 1.12 2.33
C VAL A 343 -6.66 1.79 2.77
N ASP A 344 -7.07 2.86 2.11
CA ASP A 344 -8.36 3.50 2.37
C ASP A 344 -9.56 2.59 2.01
N ARG A 345 -9.46 1.80 0.93
CA ARG A 345 -10.45 0.76 0.60
C ARG A 345 -10.56 -0.30 1.68
N ILE A 346 -9.42 -0.81 2.17
CA ILE A 346 -9.38 -1.79 3.26
C ILE A 346 -10.02 -1.21 4.52
N PHE A 347 -9.72 0.04 4.86
CA PHE A 347 -10.35 0.71 5.98
C PHE A 347 -11.88 0.82 5.80
N ALA A 348 -12.36 1.24 4.63
CA ALA A 348 -13.78 1.31 4.34
C ALA A 348 -14.49 -0.07 4.44
N LEU A 349 -13.84 -1.14 3.98
CA LEU A 349 -14.33 -2.52 4.13
C LEU A 349 -14.37 -2.95 5.60
N TRP A 350 -13.33 -2.64 6.38
CA TRP A 350 -13.26 -2.94 7.81
C TRP A 350 -14.40 -2.28 8.59
N GLN A 351 -14.75 -1.03 8.25
CA GLN A 351 -15.87 -0.30 8.85
C GLN A 351 -17.24 -0.98 8.64
N VAL A 352 -17.39 -1.84 7.61
CA VAL A 352 -18.61 -2.64 7.39
C VAL A 352 -18.75 -3.73 8.45
N PHE A 353 -17.64 -4.38 8.82
CA PHE A 353 -17.61 -5.45 9.81
C PHE A 353 -17.64 -4.92 11.25
N HIS A 354 -17.08 -3.73 11.47
CA HIS A 354 -16.94 -3.11 12.79
C HIS A 354 -17.59 -1.71 12.82
N PRO A 355 -18.91 -1.58 12.57
CA PRO A 355 -19.58 -0.30 12.37
C PRO A 355 -19.69 0.56 13.64
N ASP A 356 -19.36 0.01 14.81
CA ASP A 356 -19.35 0.70 16.10
C ASP A 356 -17.94 1.10 16.56
N ALA A 357 -16.90 0.51 15.98
CA ALA A 357 -15.53 0.80 16.33
C ALA A 357 -15.08 2.12 15.68
N TRP A 358 -14.42 2.97 16.46
CA TRP A 358 -14.01 4.30 16.01
C TRP A 358 -12.84 4.87 16.80
N VAL A 359 -12.31 5.99 16.31
CA VAL A 359 -11.21 6.74 16.92
C VAL A 359 -11.57 7.11 18.36
N VAL A 360 -10.68 6.77 19.30
CA VAL A 360 -10.79 7.14 20.72
C VAL A 360 -9.56 7.96 21.13
N PRO A 361 -9.65 8.80 22.19
CA PRO A 361 -8.54 9.63 22.60
C PRO A 361 -7.26 8.84 22.94
N GLU A 362 -6.14 9.22 22.33
CA GLU A 362 -4.81 8.61 22.51
C GLU A 362 -3.73 9.68 22.55
N VAL A 363 -2.62 9.41 23.23
CA VAL A 363 -1.52 10.36 23.32
C VAL A 363 -0.59 10.16 22.12
N ALA A 364 -0.29 11.24 21.39
CA ALA A 364 0.64 11.23 20.27
C ALA A 364 2.03 10.78 20.75
N ARG A 365 2.50 9.67 20.16
CA ARG A 365 3.77 9.03 20.49
C ARG A 365 4.94 9.55 19.65
N PHE A 366 4.62 10.05 18.47
CA PHE A 366 5.55 10.65 17.52
C PHE A 366 5.08 12.07 17.21
N ASN A 367 6.01 12.96 16.87
CA ASN A 367 5.63 14.24 16.30
C ASN A 367 5.28 14.10 14.81
N SER A 368 4.23 14.81 14.39
CA SER A 368 4.03 15.22 13.00
C SER A 368 4.36 16.71 12.88
N TYR A 369 4.22 17.27 11.69
CA TYR A 369 4.48 18.69 11.44
C TYR A 369 3.69 19.59 12.39
N THR A 370 2.44 19.23 12.68
CA THR A 370 1.50 20.02 13.48
C THR A 370 1.17 19.39 14.84
N THR A 371 1.50 18.12 15.06
CA THR A 371 1.23 17.41 16.33
C THR A 371 2.52 17.20 17.11
N SER A 372 2.54 17.63 18.38
CA SER A 372 3.68 17.36 19.28
C SER A 372 3.49 16.05 20.04
N VAL A 373 4.61 15.38 20.33
CA VAL A 373 4.63 14.26 21.29
C VAL A 373 3.97 14.68 22.60
N GLY A 374 3.10 13.82 23.14
CA GLY A 374 2.36 14.10 24.38
C GLY A 374 1.03 14.82 24.18
N GLN A 375 0.72 15.31 22.97
CA GLN A 375 -0.59 15.87 22.64
C GLN A 375 -1.64 14.77 22.58
N THR A 376 -2.81 14.97 23.19
CA THR A 376 -3.95 14.06 22.99
C THR A 376 -4.56 14.29 21.62
N LEU A 377 -4.67 13.21 20.85
CA LEU A 377 -5.40 13.12 19.58
C LEU A 377 -6.71 12.39 19.82
N ASP A 378 -7.74 12.74 19.06
CA ASP A 378 -9.06 12.11 19.10
C ASP A 378 -9.79 12.26 17.75
N SER A 379 -11.05 11.81 17.68
CA SER A 379 -11.84 11.84 16.43
C SER A 379 -12.11 13.24 15.87
N SER A 380 -12.00 14.27 16.72
CA SER A 380 -12.23 15.68 16.39
C SER A 380 -10.95 16.44 16.07
N SER A 381 -9.80 15.80 16.26
CA SER A 381 -8.49 16.39 15.95
C SER A 381 -8.38 16.75 14.47
N ALA A 382 -7.77 17.91 14.21
CA ALA A 382 -7.63 18.44 12.86
C ALA A 382 -6.69 17.59 12.01
N LEU A 383 -7.18 17.11 10.86
CA LEU A 383 -6.40 16.42 9.84
C LEU A 383 -5.68 17.44 8.96
N THR A 384 -4.69 18.13 9.54
CA THR A 384 -3.91 19.14 8.82
C THR A 384 -3.03 18.51 7.73
N PRO A 385 -2.79 19.19 6.60
CA PRO A 385 -3.18 20.57 6.29
C PRO A 385 -4.48 20.67 5.48
N PHE A 386 -5.38 19.69 5.58
CA PHE A 386 -6.53 19.56 4.68
C PHE A 386 -7.73 20.38 5.18
N TYR A 387 -7.93 21.56 4.60
CA TYR A 387 -9.13 22.36 4.89
C TYR A 387 -10.38 21.71 4.28
N ALA A 388 -11.42 21.60 5.09
CA ALA A 388 -12.75 21.16 4.68
C ALA A 388 -13.59 22.29 4.08
N ASN A 389 -13.27 23.55 4.38
CA ASN A 389 -14.01 24.72 3.90
C ASN A 389 -13.17 26.00 3.86
N SER A 390 -13.69 27.00 3.16
CA SER A 390 -13.05 28.32 2.99
C SER A 390 -12.93 29.16 4.26
N ASN A 391 -13.58 28.76 5.37
CA ASN A 391 -13.51 29.49 6.63
C ASN A 391 -12.31 29.07 7.50
N GLY A 392 -11.44 28.19 6.97
CA GLY A 392 -10.26 27.71 7.70
C GLY A 392 -10.52 26.48 8.58
N GLY A 393 -11.69 25.85 8.50
CA GLY A 393 -11.94 24.59 9.20
C GLY A 393 -11.22 23.42 8.53
N PHE A 394 -10.52 22.60 9.31
CA PHE A 394 -9.89 21.36 8.84
C PHE A 394 -10.86 20.19 8.84
N TRP A 395 -10.58 19.18 8.01
CA TRP A 395 -11.21 17.88 8.16
C TRP A 395 -10.88 17.25 9.51
N THR A 396 -11.77 16.40 10.00
CA THR A 396 -11.58 15.58 11.20
C THR A 396 -11.91 14.14 10.86
N SER A 397 -11.53 13.19 11.71
CA SER A 397 -11.90 11.79 11.52
C SER A 397 -13.42 11.64 11.44
N ASP A 398 -14.17 12.28 12.34
CA ASP A 398 -15.65 12.18 12.37
C ASP A 398 -16.31 12.62 11.07
N MET A 399 -15.80 13.67 10.43
CA MET A 399 -16.30 14.15 9.14
C MET A 399 -16.00 13.18 7.99
N LEU A 400 -14.99 12.34 8.13
CA LEU A 400 -14.49 11.43 7.10
C LEU A 400 -14.78 9.95 7.41
N ARG A 401 -15.69 9.67 8.35
CA ARG A 401 -16.14 8.31 8.63
C ARG A 401 -16.75 7.64 7.41
N ASP A 402 -17.55 8.39 6.65
CA ASP A 402 -18.09 7.94 5.36
C ASP A 402 -17.33 8.67 4.22
N PRO A 403 -16.59 7.96 3.35
CA PRO A 403 -15.82 8.59 2.27
C PRO A 403 -16.70 9.27 1.21
N THR A 404 -18.01 9.03 1.20
CA THR A 404 -18.95 9.74 0.32
C THR A 404 -18.98 11.25 0.60
N ALA A 405 -18.54 11.70 1.78
CA ALA A 405 -18.31 13.11 2.10
C ALA A 405 -17.26 13.78 1.19
N LEU A 406 -16.32 12.98 0.64
CA LEU A 406 -15.32 13.38 -0.35
C LEU A 406 -15.71 12.94 -1.78
N GLY A 407 -16.94 12.45 -1.91
CA GLY A 407 -17.59 12.12 -3.17
C GLY A 407 -17.17 10.81 -3.80
N TYR A 408 -16.63 9.85 -3.07
CA TYR A 408 -16.29 8.54 -3.63
C TYR A 408 -16.77 7.39 -2.75
N THR A 409 -16.83 6.21 -3.35
CA THR A 409 -17.04 4.94 -2.66
C THR A 409 -16.22 3.84 -3.35
N TYR A 410 -16.42 2.58 -2.97
CA TYR A 410 -15.79 1.40 -3.54
C TYR A 410 -16.84 0.45 -4.13
N SER A 411 -16.45 -0.31 -5.15
CA SER A 411 -17.34 -1.26 -5.84
C SER A 411 -18.06 -2.22 -4.90
N GLU A 412 -17.37 -2.66 -3.86
CA GLU A 412 -17.85 -3.61 -2.86
C GLU A 412 -18.99 -3.04 -2.04
N LEU A 413 -18.88 -1.77 -1.65
CA LEU A 413 -19.90 -1.06 -0.89
C LEU A 413 -21.06 -0.69 -1.81
N ALA A 414 -20.78 -0.09 -2.97
CA ALA A 414 -21.79 0.35 -3.92
C ALA A 414 -22.66 -0.80 -4.45
N ASN A 415 -22.04 -1.92 -4.84
CA ASN A 415 -22.77 -3.10 -5.33
C ASN A 415 -23.58 -3.79 -4.23
N SER A 416 -23.24 -3.56 -2.96
CA SER A 416 -23.96 -4.08 -1.80
C SER A 416 -24.96 -3.07 -1.22
N GLY A 417 -25.14 -1.92 -1.89
CA GLY A 417 -26.05 -0.86 -1.43
C GLY A 417 -25.63 -0.19 -0.13
N ILE A 418 -24.36 -0.29 0.27
CA ILE A 418 -23.87 0.20 1.56
C ILE A 418 -23.45 1.67 1.49
N SER A 419 -23.95 2.46 2.43
CA SER A 419 -23.38 3.72 2.86
C SER A 419 -22.89 3.57 4.30
N LEU A 420 -21.62 3.95 4.57
CA LEU A 420 -21.00 3.75 5.89
C LEU A 420 -21.63 4.62 6.98
N SER A 421 -22.32 5.70 6.61
CA SER A 421 -23.12 6.52 7.53
C SER A 421 -24.52 5.93 7.82
N ASN A 422 -24.96 4.91 7.10
CA ASN A 422 -26.28 4.29 7.27
C ASN A 422 -26.17 2.84 7.78
N ARG A 423 -26.39 2.67 9.10
CA ARG A 423 -26.33 1.36 9.77
C ARG A 423 -27.26 0.32 9.15
N THR A 424 -28.47 0.71 8.73
CA THR A 424 -29.41 -0.24 8.10
C THR A 424 -28.84 -0.78 6.80
N SER A 425 -28.25 0.09 5.97
CA SER A 425 -27.62 -0.34 4.72
C SER A 425 -26.44 -1.29 4.94
N ILE A 426 -25.64 -1.05 5.99
CA ILE A 426 -24.54 -1.95 6.39
C ILE A 426 -25.11 -3.33 6.73
N LEU A 427 -26.15 -3.40 7.57
CA LEU A 427 -26.76 -4.67 7.97
C LEU A 427 -27.36 -5.44 6.77
N GLU A 428 -27.98 -4.74 5.83
CA GLU A 428 -28.58 -5.33 4.63
C GLU A 428 -27.51 -5.83 3.64
N GLY A 429 -26.41 -5.09 3.47
CA GLY A 429 -25.32 -5.41 2.55
C GLY A 429 -24.21 -6.30 3.13
N LEU A 430 -24.19 -6.53 4.45
CA LEU A 430 -23.10 -7.23 5.15
C LEU A 430 -22.79 -8.61 4.56
N ALA A 431 -23.81 -9.41 4.28
CA ALA A 431 -23.66 -10.74 3.71
C ALA A 431 -22.97 -10.73 2.34
N GLN A 432 -23.23 -9.71 1.52
CA GLN A 432 -22.65 -9.55 0.19
C GLN A 432 -21.19 -9.11 0.28
N VAL A 433 -20.87 -8.11 1.11
CA VAL A 433 -19.48 -7.71 1.36
C VAL A 433 -18.67 -8.85 1.97
N THR A 434 -19.27 -9.62 2.88
CA THR A 434 -18.65 -10.82 3.45
C THR A 434 -18.28 -11.84 2.38
N SER A 435 -19.19 -12.09 1.43
CA SER A 435 -18.93 -12.99 0.31
C SER A 435 -17.78 -12.49 -0.56
N ILE A 436 -17.76 -11.18 -0.85
CA ILE A 436 -16.67 -10.56 -1.63
C ILE A 436 -15.31 -10.69 -0.92
N VAL A 437 -15.25 -10.44 0.40
CA VAL A 437 -14.01 -10.56 1.18
C VAL A 437 -13.53 -12.01 1.25
N ASN A 438 -14.45 -12.96 1.46
CA ASN A 438 -14.14 -14.38 1.42
C ASN A 438 -13.59 -14.81 0.05
N ASP A 439 -14.17 -14.31 -1.04
CA ASP A 439 -13.74 -14.62 -2.40
C ASP A 439 -12.36 -14.01 -2.74
N LEU A 440 -12.12 -12.76 -2.35
CA LEU A 440 -10.88 -12.05 -2.66
C LEU A 440 -9.69 -12.53 -1.82
N TYR A 441 -9.90 -12.71 -0.51
CA TYR A 441 -8.80 -12.86 0.46
C TYR A 441 -8.87 -14.16 1.25
N GLY A 442 -9.96 -14.93 1.13
CA GLY A 442 -10.11 -16.21 1.80
C GLY A 442 -9.38 -17.36 1.10
N GLY A 443 -8.72 -17.16 -0.04
CA GLY A 443 -8.12 -18.23 -0.86
C GLY A 443 -7.12 -19.13 -0.14
N TYR A 444 -6.44 -18.59 0.89
CA TYR A 444 -5.48 -19.30 1.74
C TYR A 444 -5.95 -19.47 3.20
N SER A 445 -7.22 -19.18 3.51
CA SER A 445 -7.77 -19.42 4.85
C SER A 445 -8.41 -20.80 4.96
N VAL A 446 -8.28 -21.44 6.12
CA VAL A 446 -8.92 -22.74 6.39
C VAL A 446 -10.45 -22.62 6.34
N ASN A 447 -11.00 -21.45 6.67
CA ASN A 447 -12.42 -21.17 6.56
C ASN A 447 -12.95 -21.42 5.13
N SER A 448 -12.27 -20.89 4.11
CA SER A 448 -12.69 -21.06 2.72
C SER A 448 -12.55 -22.51 2.23
N ILE A 449 -11.52 -23.23 2.72
CA ILE A 449 -11.37 -24.67 2.45
C ILE A 449 -12.60 -25.44 2.98
N SER A 450 -13.08 -25.09 4.19
CA SER A 450 -14.30 -25.68 4.78
C SER A 450 -15.55 -25.42 3.94
N ILE A 451 -15.73 -24.20 3.46
CA ILE A 451 -16.92 -23.84 2.68
C ILE A 451 -16.92 -24.58 1.33
N GLN A 452 -15.76 -24.67 0.68
CA GLN A 452 -15.60 -25.40 -0.58
C GLN A 452 -15.84 -26.91 -0.43
N SER A 453 -15.35 -27.53 0.64
CA SER A 453 -15.58 -28.97 0.88
C SER A 453 -17.07 -29.30 1.05
N LYS A 454 -17.80 -28.51 1.86
CA LYS A 454 -19.26 -28.63 2.05
C LYS A 454 -20.04 -28.48 0.74
N ARG A 455 -19.63 -27.58 -0.16
CA ARG A 455 -20.22 -27.44 -1.50
C ARG A 455 -20.03 -28.69 -2.34
N SER A 456 -18.81 -29.25 -2.36
CA SER A 456 -18.51 -30.47 -3.12
C SER A 456 -19.36 -31.67 -2.67
N GLU A 457 -19.57 -31.84 -1.36
CA GLU A 457 -20.41 -32.91 -0.81
C GLU A 457 -21.89 -32.75 -1.19
N SER A 458 -22.37 -31.52 -1.28
CA SER A 458 -23.75 -31.20 -1.71
C SER A 458 -23.97 -31.46 -3.21
N HIS A 459 -22.95 -31.29 -4.06
CA HIS A 459 -23.03 -31.50 -5.51
C HIS A 459 -22.81 -32.95 -5.96
N VAL A 460 -22.23 -33.81 -5.11
CA VAL A 460 -22.16 -35.26 -5.37
C VAL A 460 -23.56 -35.92 -5.39
N ARG A 461 -24.60 -35.24 -4.88
CA ARG A 461 -26.00 -35.72 -4.96
C ARG A 461 -26.75 -35.36 -6.25
N HIS A 462 -26.23 -34.53 -7.14
CA HIS A 462 -26.88 -34.20 -8.42
C HIS A 462 -25.91 -34.14 -9.60
N SER A 463 -25.82 -35.27 -10.31
CA SER A 463 -25.43 -35.49 -11.72
C SER A 463 -24.24 -34.74 -12.35
N ARG A 464 -23.32 -35.56 -12.82
CA ARG A 464 -22.47 -35.51 -14.04
C ARG A 464 -22.75 -34.40 -15.07
N HIS A 465 -21.61 -33.90 -15.59
CA HIS A 465 -21.35 -33.11 -16.80
C HIS A 465 -21.39 -31.59 -16.68
N ARG A 466 -20.22 -30.99 -16.39
CA ARG A 466 -19.77 -29.76 -17.03
C ARG A 466 -18.24 -29.78 -17.18
N HIS A 467 -17.77 -29.50 -18.39
CA HIS A 467 -16.35 -29.37 -18.73
C HIS A 467 -15.84 -28.04 -18.18
N ASP A 468 -14.99 -28.11 -17.15
CA ASP A 468 -14.27 -26.96 -16.62
C ASP A 468 -12.85 -26.95 -17.21
N ARG A 469 -12.62 -26.03 -18.17
CA ARG A 469 -11.29 -25.67 -18.66
C ARG A 469 -10.76 -24.57 -17.74
N TRP A 470 -9.95 -24.93 -16.75
CA TRP A 470 -9.20 -23.99 -15.93
C TRP A 470 -7.69 -24.08 -16.26
N HIS A 471 -7.12 -22.90 -16.40
CA HIS A 471 -5.77 -22.60 -16.86
C HIS A 471 -4.69 -23.31 -16.03
N GLN A 472 -3.74 -23.96 -16.72
CA GLN A 472 -2.49 -24.43 -16.14
C GLN A 472 -1.43 -23.32 -16.27
N GLY A 473 -0.92 -22.85 -15.13
CA GLY A 473 0.25 -21.97 -15.02
C GLY A 473 1.16 -22.48 -13.88
N PRO A 474 2.44 -22.04 -13.81
CA PRO A 474 3.48 -22.72 -13.03
C PRO A 474 3.24 -22.69 -11.52
N MET A 475 3.72 -23.75 -10.86
CA MET A 475 3.59 -24.08 -9.44
C MET A 475 4.09 -22.96 -8.50
N TYR A 476 3.17 -22.19 -7.92
CA TYR A 476 3.13 -21.88 -6.49
C TYR A 476 1.65 -21.64 -6.11
N GLY A 477 1.10 -22.48 -5.24
CA GLY A 477 0.00 -22.06 -4.37
C GLY A 477 -1.45 -22.16 -4.85
N ARG A 478 -1.82 -23.07 -5.76
CA ARG A 478 -3.19 -23.63 -5.76
C ARG A 478 -3.13 -25.12 -5.94
N ARG A 479 -2.57 -25.84 -4.95
CA ARG A 479 -2.83 -27.27 -4.85
C ARG A 479 -4.35 -27.43 -4.70
N SER A 480 -4.91 -28.27 -5.56
CA SER A 480 -6.33 -28.59 -5.54
C SER A 480 -6.74 -29.00 -4.12
N THR A 481 -7.74 -28.33 -3.55
CA THR A 481 -8.34 -28.69 -2.26
C THR A 481 -8.89 -30.13 -2.26
N ASN A 482 -9.01 -30.76 -3.43
CA ASN A 482 -9.45 -32.15 -3.59
C ASN A 482 -8.49 -33.21 -3.02
N SER A 483 -7.26 -32.86 -2.61
CA SER A 483 -6.30 -33.81 -2.02
C SER A 483 -5.84 -33.45 -0.60
N LEU A 484 -6.37 -32.40 0.01
CA LEU A 484 -6.05 -32.06 1.40
C LEU A 484 -6.71 -33.09 2.34
N PRO A 485 -6.02 -33.60 3.37
CA PRO A 485 -6.66 -34.39 4.42
C PRO A 485 -7.49 -33.45 5.31
N VAL A 486 -8.64 -32.99 4.78
CA VAL A 486 -9.49 -31.96 5.40
C VAL A 486 -9.79 -32.29 6.86
N THR A 487 -10.04 -33.55 7.20
CA THR A 487 -10.32 -34.00 8.57
C THR A 487 -9.16 -33.84 9.57
N LYS A 488 -7.91 -33.69 9.11
CA LYS A 488 -6.74 -33.41 9.95
C LYS A 488 -6.52 -31.92 10.23
N VAL A 489 -7.18 -31.06 9.48
CA VAL A 489 -7.03 -29.59 9.55
C VAL A 489 -8.28 -28.96 10.16
N ILE A 490 -9.45 -29.51 9.84
CA ILE A 490 -10.74 -29.06 10.34
C ILE A 490 -11.56 -30.27 10.82
N SER A 491 -12.12 -30.14 12.01
CA SER A 491 -12.99 -31.18 12.58
C SER A 491 -14.31 -31.30 11.83
N GLU A 492 -15.03 -32.40 12.03
CA GLU A 492 -16.38 -32.61 11.48
C GLU A 492 -17.38 -31.52 11.92
N GLN A 493 -17.13 -30.87 13.07
CA GLN A 493 -17.93 -29.74 13.57
C GLN A 493 -17.52 -28.39 12.96
N GLY A 494 -16.55 -28.37 12.03
CA GLY A 494 -16.06 -27.15 11.40
C GLY A 494 -15.09 -26.34 12.26
N ARG A 495 -14.52 -26.94 13.31
CA ARG A 495 -13.52 -26.26 14.17
C ARG A 495 -12.12 -26.52 13.66
N TYR A 496 -11.29 -25.49 13.62
CA TYR A 496 -9.88 -25.54 13.22
C TYR A 496 -9.02 -24.61 14.08
N ARG A 497 -7.71 -24.57 13.80
CA ARG A 497 -6.77 -23.66 14.47
C ARG A 497 -6.09 -22.72 13.50
N GLU A 498 -6.00 -21.46 13.90
CA GLU A 498 -5.08 -20.49 13.30
C GLU A 498 -3.79 -20.46 14.12
N TRP A 499 -2.65 -20.30 13.44
CA TRP A 499 -1.32 -20.21 14.03
C TRP A 499 -0.64 -18.95 13.49
N ILE A 500 -0.26 -18.05 14.39
CA ILE A 500 0.22 -16.72 14.04
C ILE A 500 1.49 -16.43 14.84
N ALA A 501 2.57 -16.05 14.15
CA ALA A 501 3.76 -15.51 14.79
C ALA A 501 3.54 -14.01 15.06
N ASN A 502 3.43 -13.64 16.32
CA ASN A 502 3.42 -12.27 16.81
C ASN A 502 4.85 -11.76 16.93
N ILE A 503 5.15 -10.64 16.27
CA ILE A 503 6.49 -10.06 16.25
C ILE A 503 6.42 -8.68 16.89
N ARG A 504 7.27 -8.43 17.89
CA ARG A 504 7.53 -7.11 18.46
C ARG A 504 8.99 -6.75 18.24
N VAL A 505 9.27 -5.50 17.90
CA VAL A 505 10.63 -5.00 17.71
C VAL A 505 10.70 -3.50 17.97
N VAL A 506 11.88 -2.97 18.30
CA VAL A 506 12.12 -1.53 18.31
C VAL A 506 12.19 -1.02 16.86
N LYS A 507 11.38 0.00 16.51
CA LYS A 507 11.28 0.54 15.13
C LYS A 507 12.64 0.96 14.56
N GLN A 508 13.49 1.59 15.38
CA GLN A 508 14.85 2.01 15.00
C GLN A 508 15.93 1.07 15.58
N ALA A 509 15.67 -0.24 15.64
CA ALA A 509 16.63 -1.21 16.17
C ALA A 509 17.91 -1.32 15.32
N LEU A 510 17.84 -0.97 14.04
CA LEU A 510 18.94 -0.95 13.08
C LEU A 510 18.97 0.40 12.34
N ASP A 511 20.09 0.70 11.67
CA ASP A 511 20.37 1.97 10.99
C ASP A 511 19.61 2.16 9.65
N GLY A 512 18.32 1.86 9.63
CA GLY A 512 17.45 1.98 8.45
C GLY A 512 16.46 0.82 8.31
N PRO A 513 15.71 0.77 7.19
CA PRO A 513 14.75 -0.31 6.94
C PRO A 513 15.38 -1.70 6.99
N PHE A 514 14.66 -2.64 7.57
CA PHE A 514 15.04 -4.04 7.64
C PHE A 514 13.81 -4.93 7.63
N GLN A 515 14.02 -6.23 7.47
CA GLN A 515 12.96 -7.22 7.42
C GLN A 515 13.24 -8.35 8.41
N VAL A 516 12.25 -8.70 9.22
CA VAL A 516 12.22 -9.95 9.98
C VAL A 516 11.55 -10.99 9.08
N ARG A 517 12.26 -12.04 8.68
CA ARG A 517 11.73 -13.12 7.84
C ARG A 517 11.62 -14.41 8.62
N LEU A 518 10.52 -15.12 8.41
CA LEU A 518 10.24 -16.43 8.97
C LEU A 518 10.18 -17.47 7.87
N ALA A 519 10.87 -18.58 8.07
CA ALA A 519 10.88 -19.72 7.16
C ALA A 519 10.80 -21.04 7.92
N PHE A 520 10.34 -22.11 7.27
CA PHE A 520 10.48 -23.47 7.78
C PHE A 520 11.71 -24.13 7.13
N ASN A 521 12.64 -24.57 7.97
CA ASN A 521 13.78 -25.37 7.57
C ASN A 521 13.34 -26.80 7.26
N GLY A 522 13.93 -27.38 6.22
CA GLY A 522 13.72 -28.77 5.83
C GLY A 522 14.95 -29.33 5.09
N PRO A 523 14.87 -30.55 4.54
CA PRO A 523 15.98 -31.19 3.82
C PRO A 523 16.34 -30.51 2.48
N GLY A 524 15.68 -29.41 2.11
CA GLY A 524 15.93 -28.61 0.91
C GLY A 524 16.06 -27.11 1.25
N GLU A 525 15.80 -26.25 0.26
CA GLU A 525 15.75 -24.81 0.49
C GLU A 525 14.68 -24.46 1.55
N PRO A 526 14.98 -23.55 2.50
CA PRO A 526 14.00 -23.11 3.48
C PRO A 526 12.72 -22.60 2.81
N LEU A 527 11.57 -23.07 3.31
CA LEU A 527 10.28 -22.60 2.85
C LEU A 527 9.99 -21.24 3.50
N ASP A 528 10.08 -20.17 2.73
CA ASP A 528 9.70 -18.84 3.21
C ASP A 528 8.20 -18.79 3.53
N VAL A 529 7.87 -18.43 4.78
CA VAL A 529 6.49 -18.39 5.28
C VAL A 529 5.97 -16.96 5.30
N GLY A 530 6.82 -16.01 5.63
CA GLY A 530 6.46 -14.60 5.59
C GLY A 530 7.47 -13.69 6.27
N SER A 531 7.08 -12.43 6.40
CA SER A 531 7.95 -11.37 6.88
C SER A 531 7.20 -10.20 7.51
N MET A 532 7.90 -9.49 8.39
CA MET A 532 7.57 -8.13 8.81
C MET A 532 8.63 -7.20 8.21
N GLY A 533 8.23 -6.32 7.30
CA GLY A 533 9.03 -5.19 6.86
C GLY A 533 8.91 -4.04 7.85
N ILE A 534 10.04 -3.54 8.34
CA ILE A 534 10.09 -2.43 9.29
C ILE A 534 10.38 -1.15 8.51
N PHE A 535 9.44 -0.21 8.53
CA PHE A 535 9.53 1.10 7.88
C PHE A 535 10.34 2.09 8.75
N ALA A 536 11.56 1.67 9.10
CA ALA A 536 12.54 2.45 9.85
C ALA A 536 13.11 3.59 8.99
N SER A 537 13.81 4.52 9.63
CA SER A 537 14.43 5.64 8.91
C SER A 537 15.94 5.61 9.10
N PRO A 538 16.75 5.98 8.10
CA PRO A 538 18.18 6.12 8.28
C PRO A 538 18.50 7.04 9.47
N PRO A 539 19.63 6.86 10.18
CA PRO A 539 19.93 7.61 11.41
C PRO A 539 19.78 9.13 11.29
N ALA A 540 20.18 9.69 10.14
CA ALA A 540 20.02 11.11 9.84
C ALA A 540 18.55 11.56 9.95
N ILE A 541 17.61 10.81 9.36
CA ILE A 541 16.17 11.09 9.45
C ILE A 541 15.61 10.70 10.83
N ALA A 542 16.02 9.56 11.38
CA ALA A 542 15.52 9.10 12.68
C ALA A 542 15.80 10.14 13.79
N SER A 543 16.97 10.79 13.75
CA SER A 543 17.36 11.84 14.69
C SER A 543 16.50 13.12 14.63
N MET A 544 15.78 13.32 13.52
CA MET A 544 14.86 14.46 13.33
C MET A 544 13.50 14.23 13.98
N LYS A 545 13.13 12.96 14.21
CA LYS A 545 11.84 12.58 14.81
C LYS A 545 11.92 12.61 16.32
N LYS A 546 10.93 13.23 16.97
CA LYS A 546 10.74 13.16 18.42
C LYS A 546 9.83 11.98 18.73
N ILE A 547 10.25 11.16 19.70
CA ILE A 547 9.55 9.94 20.11
C ILE A 547 9.30 10.02 21.61
N ALA A 548 8.10 9.65 22.05
CA ALA A 548 7.78 9.51 23.47
C ALA A 548 8.61 8.38 24.11
N PRO A 549 9.04 8.51 25.38
CA PRO A 549 9.69 7.42 26.08
C PRO A 549 8.84 6.14 26.07
N GLY A 550 9.41 5.01 25.66
CA GLY A 550 8.72 3.71 25.61
C GLY A 550 7.85 3.51 24.37
N ALA A 551 7.76 4.49 23.46
CA ALA A 551 7.02 4.37 22.20
C ALA A 551 7.88 3.85 21.04
N GLU A 552 9.08 3.35 21.32
CA GLU A 552 9.97 2.80 20.31
C GLU A 552 9.51 1.44 19.74
N PHE A 553 8.57 0.75 20.40
CA PHE A 553 8.10 -0.57 20.00
C PHE A 553 6.98 -0.52 18.97
N ILE A 554 7.11 -1.36 17.96
CA ILE A 554 6.08 -1.65 16.96
C ILE A 554 5.79 -3.14 16.91
N THR A 555 4.63 -3.50 16.40
CA THR A 555 4.25 -4.90 16.22
C THR A 555 3.67 -5.22 14.87
N SER A 556 3.80 -6.49 14.51
CA SER A 556 3.15 -7.07 13.33
C SER A 556 2.95 -8.57 13.53
N THR A 557 2.36 -9.22 12.53
CA THR A 557 2.22 -10.68 12.52
C THR A 557 2.68 -11.32 11.22
N VAL A 558 3.06 -12.59 11.34
CA VAL A 558 3.24 -13.51 10.20
C VAL A 558 2.34 -14.73 10.43
N PRO A 559 1.24 -14.87 9.67
CA PRO A 559 0.41 -16.07 9.71
C PRO A 559 1.20 -17.30 9.26
N LEU A 560 1.16 -18.37 10.06
CA LEU A 560 1.83 -19.64 9.77
C LEU A 560 0.84 -20.72 9.27
N THR A 561 -0.46 -20.49 9.42
CA THR A 561 -1.51 -21.50 9.19
C THR A 561 -1.45 -22.12 7.80
N ALA A 562 -1.32 -21.34 6.73
CA ALA A 562 -1.33 -21.89 5.37
C ALA A 562 -0.10 -22.77 5.12
N ALA A 563 1.07 -22.38 5.64
CA ALA A 563 2.28 -23.19 5.55
C ALA A 563 2.14 -24.49 6.37
N LEU A 564 1.65 -24.42 7.61
CA LEU A 564 1.42 -25.61 8.44
C LEU A 564 0.39 -26.57 7.82
N VAL A 565 -0.67 -26.04 7.20
CA VAL A 565 -1.65 -26.85 6.45
C VAL A 565 -0.99 -27.60 5.30
N ASN A 566 -0.02 -27.00 4.59
CA ASN A 566 0.74 -27.68 3.55
C ASN A 566 1.62 -28.80 4.15
N GLU A 567 2.24 -28.58 5.30
CA GLU A 567 3.02 -29.61 6.00
C GLU A 567 2.15 -30.79 6.45
N VAL A 568 0.90 -30.53 6.89
CA VAL A 568 -0.09 -31.59 7.18
C VAL A 568 -0.49 -32.33 5.92
N ALA A 569 -0.68 -31.62 4.81
CA ALA A 569 -1.08 -32.19 3.53
C ALA A 569 -0.02 -33.11 2.93
N ASP A 570 1.25 -32.75 3.07
CA ASP A 570 2.40 -33.53 2.57
C ASP A 570 2.84 -34.62 3.55
N GLY A 571 2.23 -34.66 4.75
CA GLY A 571 2.48 -35.66 5.78
C GLY A 571 3.71 -35.42 6.63
N THR A 572 4.41 -34.28 6.46
CA THR A 572 5.50 -33.84 7.34
C THR A 572 4.99 -33.57 8.75
N LEU A 573 3.80 -32.96 8.87
CA LEU A 573 3.14 -32.66 10.13
C LEU A 573 1.92 -33.57 10.34
N ALA A 574 1.77 -34.13 11.55
CA ALA A 574 0.72 -35.11 11.81
C ALA A 574 -0.69 -34.49 11.86
N SER A 575 -0.83 -33.32 12.51
CA SER A 575 -2.07 -32.57 12.65
C SER A 575 -1.81 -31.08 12.94
N MET A 576 -2.88 -30.28 13.01
CA MET A 576 -2.82 -28.87 13.43
C MET A 576 -2.90 -28.68 14.96
N ASP A 577 -2.90 -29.76 15.74
CA ASP A 577 -2.99 -29.70 17.20
C ASP A 577 -1.67 -29.23 17.83
N PRO A 578 -1.72 -28.52 18.98
CA PRO A 578 -0.51 -27.97 19.59
C PRO A 578 0.57 -29.00 19.92
N GLY A 579 0.18 -30.24 20.26
CA GLY A 579 1.11 -31.33 20.56
C GLY A 579 1.97 -31.77 19.37
N ASP A 580 1.52 -31.53 18.14
CA ASP A 580 2.27 -31.82 16.92
C ASP A 580 2.95 -30.56 16.36
N VAL A 581 2.27 -29.42 16.41
CA VAL A 581 2.76 -28.16 15.85
C VAL A 581 3.92 -27.58 16.66
N GLU A 582 3.89 -27.60 18.00
CA GLU A 582 4.97 -27.02 18.79
C GLU A 582 6.32 -27.71 18.55
N PRO A 583 6.45 -29.05 18.66
CA PRO A 583 7.72 -29.72 18.37
C PRO A 583 8.23 -29.40 16.97
N TYR A 584 7.33 -29.39 15.97
CA TYR A 584 7.67 -29.04 14.61
C TYR A 584 8.23 -27.62 14.52
N LEU A 585 7.53 -26.62 15.04
CA LEU A 585 7.96 -25.22 14.99
C LEU A 585 9.29 -25.00 15.72
N ARG A 586 9.53 -25.68 16.86
CA ARG A 586 10.81 -25.56 17.59
C ARG A 586 11.99 -26.11 16.80
N GLU A 587 11.75 -27.09 15.93
CA GLU A 587 12.78 -27.69 15.08
C GLU A 587 12.94 -26.93 13.75
N SER A 588 11.83 -26.50 13.15
CA SER A 588 11.81 -26.02 11.76
C SER A 588 11.74 -24.50 11.63
N LEU A 589 11.12 -23.76 12.56
CA LEU A 589 10.92 -22.31 12.39
C LEU A 589 12.25 -21.57 12.53
N ALA A 590 12.71 -21.02 11.42
CA ALA A 590 13.89 -20.20 11.33
C ALA A 590 13.53 -18.71 11.24
N THR A 591 14.31 -17.89 11.94
CA THR A 591 14.22 -16.43 11.87
C THR A 591 15.49 -15.89 11.22
N SER A 592 15.35 -15.02 10.23
CA SER A 592 16.47 -14.25 9.67
C SER A 592 16.12 -12.76 9.63
N ILE A 593 17.10 -11.91 9.92
CA ILE A 593 16.97 -10.46 9.82
C ILE A 593 17.82 -9.99 8.65
N VAL A 594 17.23 -9.21 7.74
CA VAL A 594 17.94 -8.72 6.55
C VAL A 594 17.81 -7.21 6.43
N LYS A 595 18.95 -6.55 6.17
CA LYS A 595 19.06 -5.11 5.86
C LYS A 595 19.11 -4.84 4.36
N GLY A 596 19.15 -3.57 3.98
CA GLY A 596 19.11 -3.18 2.56
C GLY A 596 20.26 -3.56 1.67
N ASP A 597 21.44 -3.73 2.24
CA ASP A 597 22.60 -4.30 1.58
C ASP A 597 22.55 -5.83 1.46
N ASN A 598 21.41 -6.45 1.76
CA ASN A 598 21.20 -7.90 1.91
C ASN A 598 22.08 -8.56 2.99
N THR A 599 22.67 -7.77 3.90
CA THR A 599 23.41 -8.37 5.01
C THR A 599 22.45 -8.96 6.02
N GLU A 600 22.79 -10.17 6.47
CA GLU A 600 22.07 -10.84 7.54
C GLU A 600 22.58 -10.34 8.89
N VAL A 601 21.64 -10.11 9.81
CA VAL A 601 21.91 -9.69 11.18
C VAL A 601 21.47 -10.81 12.11
N ASP A 602 22.27 -11.08 13.15
CA ASP A 602 21.89 -12.02 14.20
C ASP A 602 20.62 -11.52 14.89
N PRO A 603 19.49 -12.27 14.83
CA PRO A 603 18.23 -11.85 15.46
C PRO A 603 18.40 -11.55 16.96
N ALA A 604 19.28 -12.26 17.67
CA ALA A 604 19.51 -12.05 19.10
C ALA A 604 20.16 -10.69 19.42
N SER A 605 20.75 -10.02 18.43
CA SER A 605 21.34 -8.69 18.56
C SER A 605 20.35 -7.55 18.30
N VAL A 606 19.15 -7.85 17.78
CA VAL A 606 18.17 -6.83 17.39
C VAL A 606 17.36 -6.38 18.60
N ALA A 607 17.46 -5.10 18.92
CA ALA A 607 16.84 -4.53 20.11
C ALA A 607 15.32 -4.74 20.13
N GLY A 608 14.84 -5.33 21.24
CA GLY A 608 13.41 -5.52 21.49
C GLY A 608 12.73 -6.56 20.62
N LEU A 609 13.47 -7.26 19.74
CA LEU A 609 12.93 -8.34 18.92
C LEU A 609 12.41 -9.45 19.84
N SER A 610 11.13 -9.77 19.68
CA SER A 610 10.51 -10.93 20.32
C SER A 610 9.52 -11.56 19.36
N ILE A 611 9.49 -12.89 19.35
CA ILE A 611 8.64 -13.68 18.49
C ILE A 611 7.90 -14.69 19.36
N GLU A 612 6.59 -14.51 19.48
CA GLU A 612 5.68 -15.44 20.16
C GLU A 612 4.74 -16.04 19.12
N VAL A 613 4.70 -17.36 18.99
CA VAL A 613 3.69 -18.02 18.17
C VAL A 613 2.46 -18.31 19.03
N VAL A 614 1.31 -17.83 18.60
CA VAL A 614 0.03 -18.03 19.28
C VAL A 614 -0.91 -18.88 18.41
N SER A 615 -1.74 -19.69 19.05
CA SER A 615 -2.79 -20.43 18.35
C SER A 615 -4.17 -20.09 18.87
N TRP A 616 -5.11 -19.98 17.93
CA TRP A 616 -6.48 -19.58 18.17
C TRP A 616 -7.42 -20.69 17.70
N PRO A 617 -8.37 -21.16 18.55
CA PRO A 617 -9.46 -22.00 18.09
C PRO A 617 -10.44 -21.16 17.26
N VAL A 618 -10.80 -21.63 16.08
CA VAL A 618 -11.70 -20.92 15.17
C VAL A 618 -12.82 -21.83 14.71
N GLN A 619 -14.04 -21.29 14.71
CA GLN A 619 -15.21 -21.91 14.12
C GLN A 619 -15.34 -21.42 12.67
N ALA A 620 -15.22 -22.35 11.72
CA ALA A 620 -15.46 -22.04 10.31
C ALA A 620 -16.90 -21.57 10.10
N ALA A 621 -17.05 -20.63 9.18
CA ALA A 621 -18.31 -20.06 8.75
C ALA A 621 -19.25 -21.13 8.19
N SER A 622 -20.54 -20.87 8.35
CA SER A 622 -21.61 -21.73 7.85
C SER A 622 -21.81 -21.59 6.34
N SER A 623 -21.44 -20.46 5.75
CA SER A 623 -21.55 -20.14 4.32
C SER A 623 -20.58 -19.02 3.90
N GLU A 624 -20.45 -18.77 2.60
CA GLU A 624 -19.65 -17.65 2.05
C GLU A 624 -20.17 -16.27 2.50
N ALA A 625 -21.42 -16.19 2.95
CA ALA A 625 -22.02 -14.95 3.45
C ALA A 625 -21.69 -14.65 4.92
N HIS A 626 -20.89 -15.48 5.58
CA HIS A 626 -20.49 -15.30 6.98
C HIS A 626 -18.95 -15.34 7.12
N LEU A 627 -18.44 -14.56 8.08
CA LEU A 627 -17.05 -14.65 8.52
C LEU A 627 -16.90 -15.75 9.57
N PRO A 628 -15.70 -16.35 9.73
CA PRO A 628 -15.43 -17.28 10.81
C PRO A 628 -15.53 -16.59 12.18
N THR A 629 -15.76 -17.36 13.23
CA THR A 629 -15.77 -16.87 14.61
C THR A 629 -14.53 -17.35 15.35
N TRP A 630 -13.74 -16.40 15.84
CA TRP A 630 -12.54 -16.67 16.61
C TRP A 630 -12.90 -16.87 18.09
N GLY A 631 -12.30 -17.87 18.74
CA GLY A 631 -12.28 -17.99 20.19
C GLY A 631 -11.15 -17.17 20.80
N GLU A 632 -10.85 -17.35 22.08
CA GLU A 632 -9.65 -16.78 22.70
C GLU A 632 -8.41 -17.62 22.40
N ALA A 633 -7.25 -16.98 22.26
CA ALA A 633 -5.98 -17.70 22.17
C ALA A 633 -5.79 -18.60 23.39
N ASP A 634 -5.58 -19.89 23.16
CA ASP A 634 -5.47 -20.90 24.21
C ASP A 634 -4.12 -21.63 24.20
N TYR A 635 -3.21 -21.23 23.30
CA TYR A 635 -1.87 -21.80 23.19
C TYR A 635 -0.83 -20.75 22.79
N LYS A 636 0.36 -20.83 23.37
CA LYS A 636 1.47 -19.89 23.13
C LYS A 636 2.82 -20.59 23.18
N ILE A 637 3.71 -20.19 22.28
CA ILE A 637 5.08 -20.68 22.18
C ILE A 637 5.99 -19.46 22.08
N LEU A 638 6.81 -19.23 23.11
CA LEU A 638 7.90 -18.26 22.99
C LEU A 638 9.00 -18.87 22.10
N ILE A 639 9.30 -18.20 20.99
CA ILE A 639 10.39 -18.57 20.08
C ILE A 639 11.65 -17.81 20.48
N MET A 640 11.55 -16.49 20.69
CA MET A 640 12.62 -15.65 21.21
C MET A 640 12.16 -14.35 21.86
#